data_AF-X5D7S5-F1
#
_entry.id   AF-X5D7S5-F1
#
_cell.length_a   1.000
_cell.length_b   1.000
_cell.length_c   1.000
_cell.angle_alpha   90.00
_cell.angle_beta   90.00
_cell.angle_gamma   90.00
#
_symmetry.space_group_name_H-M   'P 1'
#
loop_
_entity.id
_entity.type
_entity.pdbx_description
1 polymer ?
#
loop_
_entity_poly.entity_id
_entity_poly.type
_entity_poly.pdbx_seq_one_letter_code
_entity_poly.pdbx_strand_id
1 'polypeptide(L)'
;MTRLIAILFILFLFAGCQKKSDMLYKGNEFSVFKNKVVQGNYESKANSRTNLVSNYVSTASDNYSRLITFKFSINEKDNEMISGEDHWIMIGDENSSPLIKFGESDGKVAENNGSKLPVNYLYTFRLDMSEVLEAFDKQGYYEAFDGSRIAKSDFKGVYIAGGSEPLTWDFSNLEENNLELKDENHDGIYELTVLLNPTSSDEHQAKQWNLSRNVAAKPAYHSEQIIVDALYNLALEEALLNIEPDSTLRTGAKWGGVWTRDVSYSTLLAFAYHEPEVAKISLMKKVKRGRIVQDTGSGGAWPVSSDRTTWALAAWEIYKVTGEEEWLEYAFDVIKNTLDDDMKTLRSGTTGMYKGESSFLDWREQTYPKWMSNMDIYVSENLGTNIVHYQAHIILAEMAKLLNKPYDEYLERANEIRTGINKYLWMEDKGYYAQYLYGRNSLMQSPRFEALGEALAVLFDVADKNQAESILTKSPVTEFGTTCIYPQIAGIPPYHNNGIWPFVQSFWNLAAAKVGNEKAVEYGLASIYRAAALFLSNYENFVAENGDYIGTEINSHRMLWSMAGNLAMVHRLFIGMYFEVDGIRFNPVIPKSYKGKRTLSNFKYRNAVLDIEVDGFGNEIESFLLDGQRIENAFFPAELEGKHIVNIKMKNESFSSLDINLVANKFSLPNPQTKVENSKIIWNPVKGAKSYKIYKDGAFLKSTNTEYFIHEKNGFSEYSVTAVNDEGIESFGSEPLAIYSSENELVLELENYITLSGTNFTNFSGTGFIETSHKTNREIEVPVNVETSGNYLIDFRYSNGTGPWNTDNNCAVRSLYVNDAYQGVQVFPQRGQDEWSDWGWSNSMKINLHKGNNNIKLVLEEWNTNMDGEINTAMLDYVRFIKFD
;
A
#
# COMPACT_ATOMS: atom_id res chain seq x y z
N MET A 1 54.16 -40.09 -3.92
CA MET A 1 53.65 -38.78 -4.39
C MET A 1 52.66 -38.87 -5.54
N THR A 2 52.83 -39.81 -6.49
CA THR A 2 51.97 -39.93 -7.69
C THR A 2 50.54 -40.43 -7.45
N ARG A 3 50.27 -41.20 -6.37
CA ARG A 3 48.90 -41.64 -6.02
C ARG A 3 48.07 -40.62 -5.24
N LEU A 4 48.70 -39.66 -4.55
CA LEU A 4 47.98 -38.62 -3.79
C LEU A 4 47.50 -37.47 -4.70
N ILE A 5 48.27 -37.16 -5.75
CA ILE A 5 47.94 -36.12 -6.73
C ILE A 5 46.78 -36.56 -7.64
N ALA A 6 46.67 -37.86 -7.95
CA ALA A 6 45.56 -38.39 -8.75
C ALA A 6 44.21 -38.36 -8.00
N ILE A 7 44.22 -38.54 -6.68
CA ILE A 7 43.01 -38.51 -5.85
C ILE A 7 42.55 -37.06 -5.60
N LEU A 8 43.48 -36.10 -5.45
CA LEU A 8 43.12 -34.67 -5.38
C LEU A 8 42.59 -34.12 -6.72
N PHE A 9 43.08 -34.59 -7.87
CA PHE A 9 42.57 -34.18 -9.18
C PHE A 9 41.16 -34.75 -9.46
N ILE A 10 40.84 -35.95 -8.95
CA ILE A 10 39.50 -36.54 -9.09
C ILE A 10 38.50 -35.88 -8.14
N LEU A 11 38.91 -35.46 -6.94
CA LEU A 11 38.05 -34.69 -6.02
C LEU A 11 37.78 -33.26 -6.52
N PHE A 12 38.72 -32.62 -7.22
CA PHE A 12 38.48 -31.33 -7.89
C PHE A 12 37.60 -31.43 -9.16
N LEU A 13 37.54 -32.61 -9.80
CA LEU A 13 36.65 -32.84 -10.95
C LEU A 13 35.20 -33.17 -10.54
N PHE A 14 34.97 -33.67 -9.32
CA PHE A 14 33.61 -33.93 -8.82
C PHE A 14 32.94 -32.72 -8.13
N ALA A 15 33.71 -31.76 -7.63
CA ALA A 15 33.16 -30.49 -7.12
C ALA A 15 32.82 -29.48 -8.25
N GLY A 16 33.37 -29.66 -9.45
CA GLY A 16 33.15 -28.78 -10.62
C GLY A 16 32.07 -29.24 -11.60
N CYS A 17 31.31 -30.30 -11.28
CA CYS A 17 30.42 -30.98 -12.25
C CYS A 17 28.95 -31.11 -11.80
N GLN A 18 28.44 -30.25 -10.93
CA GLN A 18 27.02 -29.88 -11.07
C GLN A 18 26.92 -29.00 -12.31
N LYS A 19 26.30 -29.55 -13.36
CA LYS A 19 26.23 -28.92 -14.69
C LYS A 19 25.74 -27.46 -14.56
N LYS A 20 26.57 -26.50 -14.97
CA LYS A 20 26.17 -25.10 -15.22
C LYS A 20 24.92 -24.96 -16.11
N SER A 21 24.48 -26.00 -16.81
CA SER A 21 23.34 -25.99 -17.73
C SER A 21 21.95 -25.92 -17.06
N ASP A 22 21.86 -26.21 -15.76
CA ASP A 22 20.56 -26.37 -15.08
C ASP A 22 20.23 -25.19 -14.15
N MET A 23 21.11 -24.18 -14.07
CA MET A 23 20.92 -23.00 -13.24
C MET A 23 20.14 -21.92 -14.00
N LEU A 24 19.10 -21.39 -13.36
CA LEU A 24 18.24 -20.32 -13.89
C LEU A 24 18.64 -18.95 -13.36
N TYR A 25 19.07 -18.88 -12.10
CA TYR A 25 19.53 -17.64 -11.47
C TYR A 25 20.53 -17.94 -10.35
N LYS A 26 21.49 -17.03 -10.16
CA LYS A 26 22.47 -17.09 -9.07
C LYS A 26 22.60 -15.73 -8.38
N GLY A 27 22.05 -15.62 -7.17
CA GLY A 27 22.24 -14.48 -6.26
C GLY A 27 23.27 -14.78 -5.16
N ASN A 28 23.35 -13.88 -4.18
CA ASN A 28 24.21 -14.07 -3.01
C ASN A 28 23.57 -15.03 -2.01
N GLU A 29 22.29 -14.82 -1.70
CA GLU A 29 21.58 -15.59 -0.66
C GLU A 29 20.90 -16.86 -1.19
N PHE A 30 20.50 -16.86 -2.47
CA PHE A 30 19.78 -17.98 -3.05
C PHE A 30 20.13 -18.26 -4.51
N SER A 31 19.71 -19.42 -5.01
CA SER A 31 19.91 -19.86 -6.39
C SER A 31 18.72 -20.65 -6.86
N VAL A 32 18.33 -20.44 -8.12
CA VAL A 32 17.20 -21.13 -8.75
C VAL A 32 17.75 -22.01 -9.87
N PHE A 33 17.25 -23.24 -9.94
CA PHE A 33 17.61 -24.25 -10.94
C PHE A 33 16.35 -24.77 -11.63
N LYS A 34 16.50 -25.47 -12.75
CA LYS A 34 15.37 -26.01 -13.53
C LYS A 34 14.39 -26.87 -12.72
N ASN A 35 14.82 -27.47 -11.61
CA ASN A 35 13.98 -28.35 -10.79
C ASN A 35 14.04 -28.06 -9.27
N LYS A 36 14.78 -27.03 -8.83
CA LYS A 36 14.96 -26.76 -7.40
C LYS A 36 15.35 -25.32 -7.10
N VAL A 37 15.14 -24.91 -5.86
CA VAL A 37 15.62 -23.66 -5.26
C VAL A 37 16.49 -24.00 -4.06
N VAL A 38 17.59 -23.27 -3.88
CA VAL A 38 18.51 -23.43 -2.74
C VAL A 38 18.74 -22.07 -2.08
N GLN A 39 18.59 -22.00 -0.76
CA GLN A 39 18.94 -20.85 0.09
C GLN A 39 19.64 -21.35 1.35
N GLY A 40 20.95 -21.12 1.47
CA GLY A 40 21.74 -21.66 2.57
C GLY A 40 21.58 -23.18 2.71
N ASN A 41 21.08 -23.63 3.87
CA ASN A 41 20.79 -25.04 4.15
C ASN A 41 19.40 -25.51 3.69
N TYR A 42 18.57 -24.59 3.20
CA TYR A 42 17.23 -24.88 2.72
C TYR A 42 17.24 -25.18 1.22
N GLU A 43 16.49 -26.21 0.84
CA GLU A 43 16.25 -26.64 -0.53
C GLU A 43 14.76 -26.95 -0.70
N SER A 44 14.19 -26.44 -1.79
CA SER A 44 12.91 -26.92 -2.32
C SER A 44 13.14 -27.57 -3.68
N LYS A 45 12.52 -28.72 -3.93
CA LYS A 45 12.71 -29.52 -5.14
C LYS A 45 11.38 -29.96 -5.73
N ALA A 46 11.22 -29.71 -7.03
CA ALA A 46 10.15 -30.30 -7.83
C ALA A 46 10.54 -31.71 -8.26
N ASN A 47 9.95 -32.74 -7.64
CA ASN A 47 10.16 -34.12 -8.07
C ASN A 47 9.33 -34.46 -9.32
N SER A 48 8.22 -33.75 -9.50
CA SER A 48 7.39 -33.78 -10.71
C SER A 48 6.70 -32.42 -10.89
N ARG A 49 5.92 -32.29 -11.97
CA ARG A 49 5.08 -31.09 -12.23
C ARG A 49 3.93 -30.93 -11.25
N THR A 50 3.70 -31.92 -10.39
CA THR A 50 2.56 -31.98 -9.47
C THR A 50 3.02 -32.28 -8.04
N ASN A 51 4.32 -32.16 -7.77
CA ASN A 51 4.91 -32.43 -6.47
C ASN A 51 6.12 -31.52 -6.20
N LEU A 52 6.07 -30.85 -5.05
CA LEU A 52 7.17 -30.07 -4.47
C LEU A 52 7.45 -30.56 -3.06
N VAL A 53 8.73 -30.64 -2.70
CA VAL A 53 9.16 -30.92 -1.32
C VAL A 53 10.11 -29.81 -0.91
N SER A 54 9.90 -29.26 0.29
CA SER A 54 10.73 -28.20 0.85
C SER A 54 11.13 -28.56 2.27
N ASN A 55 12.40 -28.41 2.61
CA ASN A 55 12.87 -28.47 3.99
C ASN A 55 12.93 -27.07 4.63
N TYR A 56 12.34 -26.05 4.01
CA TYR A 56 12.34 -24.70 4.55
C TYR A 56 11.60 -24.68 5.89
N VAL A 57 12.31 -24.23 6.91
CA VAL A 57 11.79 -23.98 8.25
C VAL A 57 12.14 -22.54 8.56
N SER A 58 11.15 -21.74 8.94
CA SER A 58 11.41 -20.37 9.37
C SER A 58 12.32 -20.37 10.59
N THR A 59 13.26 -19.43 10.64
CA THR A 59 14.14 -19.25 11.80
C THR A 59 13.64 -18.16 12.74
N ALA A 60 12.41 -17.67 12.55
CA ALA A 60 11.87 -16.58 13.34
C ALA A 60 11.84 -16.90 14.84
N SER A 61 11.41 -18.12 15.20
CA SER A 61 11.33 -18.58 16.60
C SER A 61 12.70 -18.79 17.26
N ASP A 62 13.68 -19.32 16.51
CA ASP A 62 15.09 -19.41 16.95
C ASP A 62 15.70 -18.04 17.19
N ASN A 63 15.20 -17.03 16.48
CA ASN A 63 15.69 -15.66 16.54
C ASN A 63 14.88 -14.75 17.44
N TYR A 64 13.81 -15.24 18.06
CA TYR A 64 12.93 -14.48 18.93
C TYR A 64 13.70 -13.88 20.11
N SER A 65 13.75 -12.56 20.21
CA SER A 65 14.57 -11.88 21.21
C SER A 65 13.94 -11.96 22.61
N ARG A 66 14.78 -12.07 23.65
CA ARG A 66 14.34 -11.79 25.03
C ARG A 66 14.05 -10.31 25.26
N LEU A 67 14.58 -9.42 24.41
CA LEU A 67 14.27 -8.01 24.45
C LEU A 67 12.93 -7.77 23.78
N ILE A 68 11.93 -7.43 24.58
CA ILE A 68 10.59 -7.07 24.11
C ILE A 68 10.46 -5.55 24.12
N THR A 69 9.95 -5.03 23.00
CA THR A 69 9.61 -3.62 22.80
C THR A 69 8.11 -3.50 22.70
N PHE A 70 7.54 -2.56 23.44
CA PHE A 70 6.09 -2.39 23.50
C PHE A 70 5.68 -0.99 23.97
N LYS A 71 4.41 -0.67 23.78
CA LYS A 71 3.72 0.48 24.36
C LYS A 71 2.35 0.06 24.87
N PHE A 72 1.85 0.77 25.86
CA PHE A 72 0.45 0.73 26.19
C PHE A 72 -0.34 1.70 25.30
N SER A 73 -1.64 1.48 25.26
CA SER A 73 -2.56 2.20 24.40
C SER A 73 -3.88 2.35 25.13
N ILE A 74 -4.47 3.54 25.12
CA ILE A 74 -5.87 3.74 25.47
C ILE A 74 -6.68 3.77 24.17
N ASN A 75 -7.74 2.96 24.11
CA ASN A 75 -8.63 2.88 22.94
C ASN A 75 -7.90 2.62 21.60
N GLU A 76 -6.93 1.71 21.58
CA GLU A 76 -6.32 1.29 20.31
C GLU A 76 -5.62 2.43 19.53
N LYS A 77 -5.03 3.40 20.27
CA LYS A 77 -4.29 4.56 19.76
C LYS A 77 -2.86 4.61 20.31
N ASP A 78 -1.89 5.04 19.50
CA ASP A 78 -0.49 5.32 19.92
C ASP A 78 -0.43 6.63 20.74
N ASN A 79 -0.99 6.61 21.97
CA ASN A 79 -1.25 7.78 22.81
C ASN A 79 -0.56 7.76 24.19
N GLU A 80 0.29 6.77 24.45
CA GLU A 80 1.02 6.70 25.73
C GLU A 80 2.26 7.61 25.74
N MET A 81 3.10 7.51 24.71
CA MET A 81 4.41 8.19 24.65
C MET A 81 4.77 8.60 23.22
N ILE A 82 5.71 9.54 23.10
CA ILE A 82 6.21 10.01 21.80
C ILE A 82 6.77 8.86 20.96
N SER A 83 6.59 8.94 19.64
CA SER A 83 7.09 7.91 18.74
C SER A 83 8.62 7.75 18.85
N GLY A 84 9.07 6.50 18.95
CA GLY A 84 10.47 6.15 19.12
C GLY A 84 10.91 6.07 20.58
N GLU A 85 10.02 6.43 21.53
CA GLU A 85 10.15 6.08 22.94
C GLU A 85 9.17 4.95 23.24
N ASP A 86 9.70 3.74 23.37
CA ASP A 86 8.95 2.53 23.70
C ASP A 86 9.41 2.02 25.07
N HIS A 87 8.61 1.16 25.69
CA HIS A 87 9.08 0.34 26.82
C HIS A 87 10.00 -0.77 26.31
N TRP A 88 11.07 -1.02 27.05
CA TRP A 88 12.04 -2.07 26.74
C TRP A 88 12.19 -3.00 27.95
N ILE A 89 11.84 -4.27 27.78
CA ILE A 89 12.05 -5.30 28.81
C ILE A 89 12.96 -6.39 28.26
N MET A 90 14.05 -6.67 28.99
CA MET A 90 14.86 -7.86 28.77
C MET A 90 14.33 -8.98 29.67
N ILE A 91 13.56 -9.91 29.10
CA ILE A 91 12.97 -11.02 29.84
C ILE A 91 14.07 -12.00 30.28
N GLY A 92 14.22 -12.15 31.59
CA GLY A 92 15.06 -13.15 32.23
C GLY A 92 14.35 -14.49 32.34
N ASP A 93 14.21 -14.99 33.57
CA ASP A 93 13.48 -16.22 33.89
C ASP A 93 12.16 -15.92 34.66
N GLU A 94 11.84 -14.64 34.85
CA GLU A 94 10.59 -14.15 35.40
C GLU A 94 9.43 -14.23 34.40
N ASN A 95 8.21 -14.44 34.91
CA ASN A 95 7.01 -14.56 34.07
C ASN A 95 6.13 -13.32 34.11
N SER A 96 6.62 -12.19 34.64
CA SER A 96 5.85 -10.94 34.66
C SER A 96 6.74 -9.70 34.61
N SER A 97 6.20 -8.62 34.05
CA SER A 97 6.86 -7.32 34.03
C SER A 97 6.89 -6.68 35.42
N PRO A 98 7.81 -5.75 35.66
CA PRO A 98 7.61 -4.73 36.70
C PRO A 98 6.26 -4.03 36.51
N LEU A 99 5.74 -3.43 37.59
CA LEU A 99 4.58 -2.55 37.47
C LEU A 99 5.03 -1.27 36.75
N ILE A 100 4.50 -1.04 35.55
CA ILE A 100 4.79 0.14 34.72
C ILE A 100 3.63 1.10 34.86
N LYS A 101 3.90 2.40 34.92
CA LYS A 101 2.86 3.41 35.02
C LYS A 101 2.58 4.03 33.66
N PHE A 102 1.30 4.22 33.32
CA PHE A 102 0.91 4.72 32.01
C PHE A 102 1.49 6.11 31.75
N GLY A 103 2.15 6.29 30.59
CA GLY A 103 2.74 7.57 30.19
C GLY A 103 4.09 7.90 30.84
N GLU A 104 4.61 7.03 31.72
CA GLU A 104 5.95 7.19 32.30
C GLU A 104 6.99 6.34 31.55
N SER A 105 7.98 7.00 30.94
CA SER A 105 9.18 6.33 30.44
C SER A 105 10.23 6.23 31.54
N ASP A 106 10.84 5.04 31.73
CA ASP A 106 12.02 4.92 32.58
C ASP A 106 13.32 5.37 31.86
N GLY A 107 13.20 5.77 30.59
CA GLY A 107 14.28 6.27 29.73
C GLY A 107 15.36 5.23 29.39
N LYS A 108 15.14 3.95 29.72
CA LYS A 108 16.14 2.90 29.48
C LYS A 108 15.90 2.25 28.13
N VAL A 109 16.84 2.49 27.22
CA VAL A 109 17.00 1.65 26.03
C VAL A 109 17.89 0.47 26.43
N ALA A 110 17.28 -0.70 26.61
CA ALA A 110 18.07 -1.91 26.85
C ALA A 110 18.76 -2.35 25.55
N GLU A 111 20.07 -2.60 25.62
CA GLU A 111 20.82 -3.13 24.48
C GLU A 111 20.42 -4.59 24.25
N ASN A 112 20.13 -4.93 22.98
CA ASN A 112 19.92 -6.31 22.59
C ASN A 112 21.23 -7.09 22.71
N ASN A 113 21.33 -7.93 23.75
CA ASN A 113 22.49 -8.78 23.99
C ASN A 113 22.51 -10.05 23.12
N GLY A 114 21.55 -10.19 22.20
CA GLY A 114 21.41 -11.33 21.28
C GLY A 114 20.77 -12.57 21.91
N SER A 115 20.39 -12.54 23.18
CA SER A 115 19.76 -13.67 23.85
C SER A 115 18.36 -13.95 23.30
N LYS A 116 18.03 -15.25 23.25
CA LYS A 116 16.81 -15.77 22.63
C LYS A 116 15.83 -16.26 23.70
N LEU A 117 14.56 -15.94 23.52
CA LEU A 117 13.51 -16.39 24.43
C LEU A 117 13.14 -17.84 24.07
N PRO A 118 12.98 -18.76 25.04
CA PRO A 118 12.46 -20.08 24.77
C PRO A 118 11.09 -20.02 24.09
N VAL A 119 10.78 -21.04 23.30
CA VAL A 119 9.47 -21.14 22.66
C VAL A 119 8.35 -21.32 23.68
N ASN A 120 7.15 -20.85 23.34
CA ASN A 120 5.93 -20.99 24.14
C ASN A 120 6.10 -20.46 25.58
N TYR A 121 6.65 -19.25 25.73
CA TYR A 121 6.93 -18.63 27.01
C TYR A 121 5.77 -17.73 27.46
N LEU A 122 5.09 -18.08 28.55
CA LEU A 122 4.01 -17.28 29.12
C LEU A 122 4.57 -16.08 29.89
N TYR A 123 4.08 -14.88 29.60
CA TYR A 123 4.52 -13.65 30.26
C TYR A 123 3.35 -12.70 30.54
N THR A 124 3.31 -12.14 31.74
CA THR A 124 2.27 -11.21 32.20
C THR A 124 2.77 -9.76 32.20
N PHE A 125 2.17 -8.90 31.39
CA PHE A 125 2.39 -7.45 31.43
C PHE A 125 1.49 -6.81 32.49
N ARG A 126 2.03 -5.83 33.23
CA ARG A 126 1.38 -5.19 34.39
C ARG A 126 1.50 -3.67 34.28
N LEU A 127 0.36 -2.98 34.32
CA LEU A 127 0.23 -1.54 34.10
C LEU A 127 -0.55 -0.87 35.25
N ASP A 128 -0.04 0.23 35.76
CA ASP A 128 -0.70 1.12 36.72
C ASP A 128 -1.38 2.29 35.98
N MET A 129 -2.71 2.32 36.04
CA MET A 129 -3.56 3.34 35.44
C MET A 129 -4.06 4.39 36.44
N SER A 130 -3.57 4.39 37.68
CA SER A 130 -4.12 5.20 38.78
C SER A 130 -4.19 6.69 38.45
N GLU A 131 -3.18 7.26 37.78
CA GLU A 131 -3.19 8.68 37.39
C GLU A 131 -4.20 9.01 36.30
N VAL A 132 -4.39 8.11 35.34
CA VAL A 132 -5.39 8.27 34.28
C VAL A 132 -6.79 8.26 34.90
N LEU A 133 -7.06 7.29 35.76
CA LEU A 133 -8.34 7.16 36.48
C LEU A 133 -8.60 8.36 37.40
N GLU A 134 -7.56 8.85 38.10
CA GLU A 134 -7.66 10.06 38.94
C GLU A 134 -7.94 11.31 38.10
N ALA A 135 -7.33 11.45 36.92
CA ALA A 135 -7.60 12.55 35.99
C ALA A 135 -9.05 12.51 35.48
N PHE A 136 -9.55 11.33 35.12
CA PHE A 136 -10.95 11.13 34.76
C PHE A 136 -11.91 11.58 35.87
N ASP A 137 -11.60 11.29 37.13
CA ASP A 137 -12.45 11.68 38.26
C ASP A 137 -12.37 13.17 38.61
N LYS A 138 -11.19 13.79 38.49
CA LYS A 138 -10.97 15.19 38.88
C LYS A 138 -11.41 16.20 37.84
N GLN A 139 -11.11 15.95 36.57
CA GLN A 139 -11.29 16.92 35.49
C GLN A 139 -12.09 16.38 34.30
N GLY A 140 -12.48 15.10 34.33
CA GLY A 140 -13.33 14.48 33.30
C GLY A 140 -12.58 13.98 32.05
N TYR A 141 -11.27 14.18 31.98
CA TYR A 141 -10.42 13.73 30.87
C TYR A 141 -8.98 13.48 31.34
N TYR A 142 -8.25 12.63 30.62
CA TYR A 142 -6.80 12.50 30.71
C TYR A 142 -6.16 13.23 29.53
N GLU A 143 -5.08 13.97 29.79
CA GLU A 143 -4.30 14.65 28.75
C GLU A 143 -3.04 13.83 28.47
N ALA A 144 -2.91 13.30 27.26
CA ALA A 144 -1.78 12.50 26.83
C ALA A 144 -0.52 13.38 26.58
N PHE A 145 0.62 12.75 26.32
CA PHE A 145 1.91 13.42 26.16
C PHE A 145 1.93 14.49 25.04
N ASP A 146 1.07 14.34 24.02
CA ASP A 146 0.95 15.24 22.88
C ASP A 146 -0.10 16.34 23.09
N GLY A 147 -0.72 16.41 24.27
CA GLY A 147 -1.79 17.34 24.60
C GLY A 147 -3.18 16.91 24.12
N SER A 148 -3.31 15.76 23.46
CA SER A 148 -4.61 15.18 23.14
C SER A 148 -5.36 14.80 24.41
N ARG A 149 -6.69 14.95 24.40
CA ARG A 149 -7.53 14.67 25.55
C ARG A 149 -8.40 13.47 25.30
N ILE A 150 -8.32 12.50 26.19
CA ILE A 150 -9.21 11.34 26.23
C ILE A 150 -10.28 11.65 27.26
N ALA A 151 -11.51 11.89 26.81
CA ALA A 151 -12.63 12.12 27.72
C ALA A 151 -12.97 10.83 28.47
N LYS A 152 -13.37 10.94 29.75
CA LYS A 152 -13.84 9.80 30.54
C LYS A 152 -15.02 9.08 29.87
N SER A 153 -15.87 9.83 29.17
CA SER A 153 -17.00 9.29 28.41
C SER A 153 -16.60 8.43 27.22
N ASP A 154 -15.39 8.65 26.70
CA ASP A 154 -14.88 8.04 25.47
C ASP A 154 -13.90 6.90 25.79
N PHE A 155 -13.54 6.69 27.07
CA PHE A 155 -12.65 5.61 27.49
C PHE A 155 -13.32 4.23 27.34
N LYS A 156 -12.67 3.33 26.60
CA LYS A 156 -13.15 1.98 26.29
C LYS A 156 -12.33 0.88 26.92
N GLY A 157 -11.01 1.02 26.86
CA GLY A 157 -10.10 -0.05 27.28
C GLY A 157 -8.64 0.37 27.21
N VAL A 158 -7.79 -0.50 27.76
CA VAL A 158 -6.33 -0.33 27.77
C VAL A 158 -5.73 -1.56 27.12
N TYR A 159 -4.77 -1.34 26.23
CA TYR A 159 -4.21 -2.36 25.36
C TYR A 159 -2.68 -2.29 25.35
N ILE A 160 -2.02 -3.34 24.85
CA ILE A 160 -0.57 -3.38 24.63
C ILE A 160 -0.26 -3.62 23.15
N ALA A 161 0.55 -2.75 22.56
CA ALA A 161 1.13 -2.92 21.23
C ALA A 161 2.62 -3.24 21.36
N GLY A 162 3.21 -4.00 20.44
CA GLY A 162 4.63 -4.33 20.54
C GLY A 162 5.22 -5.08 19.36
N GLY A 163 6.55 -5.17 19.33
CA GLY A 163 7.30 -5.65 18.17
C GLY A 163 7.60 -7.15 18.13
N SER A 164 6.97 -7.94 19.00
CA SER A 164 7.28 -9.37 19.15
C SER A 164 6.00 -10.20 19.32
N GLU A 165 5.80 -11.19 18.45
CA GLU A 165 4.59 -12.04 18.40
C GLU A 165 4.25 -12.69 19.78
N PRO A 166 3.03 -12.51 20.32
CA PRO A 166 1.81 -12.14 19.60
C PRO A 166 1.49 -10.64 19.67
N LEU A 167 2.39 -9.81 20.21
CA LEU A 167 2.22 -8.36 20.14
C LEU A 167 2.37 -7.91 18.69
N THR A 168 1.61 -6.89 18.34
CA THR A 168 1.63 -6.23 17.02
C THR A 168 1.70 -4.71 17.23
N TRP A 169 2.27 -3.99 16.27
CA TRP A 169 2.21 -2.53 16.23
C TRP A 169 0.99 -2.02 15.45
N ASP A 170 0.12 -2.92 14.99
CA ASP A 170 -1.22 -2.60 14.51
C ASP A 170 -2.11 -2.20 15.69
N PHE A 171 -1.95 -0.94 16.12
CA PHE A 171 -2.66 -0.37 17.26
C PHE A 171 -4.17 -0.51 17.17
N SER A 172 -4.70 -0.63 15.96
CA SER A 172 -6.12 -0.55 15.71
C SER A 172 -6.82 -1.89 15.61
N ASN A 173 -6.09 -2.99 15.76
CA ASN A 173 -6.62 -4.34 15.87
C ASN A 173 -6.11 -5.04 17.13
N LEU A 174 -5.72 -4.30 18.17
CA LEU A 174 -5.20 -4.87 19.41
C LEU A 174 -6.27 -5.72 20.11
N GLU A 175 -7.52 -5.28 20.13
CA GLU A 175 -8.64 -6.03 20.68
C GLU A 175 -8.87 -7.34 19.92
N GLU A 176 -8.89 -7.27 18.58
CA GLU A 176 -9.05 -8.46 17.72
C GLU A 176 -7.91 -9.47 17.91
N ASN A 177 -6.72 -8.99 18.25
CA ASN A 177 -5.55 -9.80 18.59
C ASN A 177 -5.51 -10.23 20.07
N ASN A 178 -6.56 -9.96 20.85
CA ASN A 178 -6.67 -10.28 22.28
C ASN A 178 -5.58 -9.63 23.15
N LEU A 179 -5.24 -8.37 22.85
CA LEU A 179 -4.19 -7.60 23.53
C LEU A 179 -4.75 -6.55 24.51
N GLU A 180 -6.00 -6.69 24.94
CA GLU A 180 -6.64 -5.88 25.99
C GLU A 180 -6.13 -6.29 27.38
N LEU A 181 -5.68 -5.33 28.19
CA LEU A 181 -5.37 -5.53 29.60
C LEU A 181 -6.62 -5.33 30.46
N LYS A 182 -6.72 -6.08 31.57
CA LYS A 182 -7.90 -6.05 32.45
C LYS A 182 -7.53 -5.77 33.90
N ASP A 183 -8.37 -5.00 34.57
CA ASP A 183 -8.35 -4.75 36.02
C ASP A 183 -9.52 -5.51 36.68
N GLU A 184 -9.29 -6.80 36.98
CA GLU A 184 -10.34 -7.69 37.49
C GLU A 184 -10.72 -7.41 38.97
N ASN A 185 -9.82 -6.81 39.74
CA ASN A 185 -10.02 -6.53 41.17
C ASN A 185 -10.35 -5.05 41.47
N HIS A 186 -10.37 -4.20 40.44
CA HIS A 186 -10.68 -2.76 40.51
C HIS A 186 -9.72 -1.98 41.41
N ASP A 187 -8.44 -2.32 41.38
CA ASP A 187 -7.39 -1.63 42.15
C ASP A 187 -6.55 -0.65 41.32
N GLY A 188 -6.87 -0.48 40.04
CA GLY A 188 -6.16 0.40 39.11
C GLY A 188 -4.97 -0.25 38.42
N ILE A 189 -4.69 -1.53 38.69
CA ILE A 189 -3.65 -2.31 38.03
C ILE A 189 -4.26 -3.21 36.94
N TYR A 190 -3.85 -2.96 35.71
CA TYR A 190 -4.29 -3.69 34.53
C TYR A 190 -3.25 -4.74 34.14
N GLU A 191 -3.70 -5.96 33.85
CA GLU A 191 -2.81 -7.08 33.52
C GLU A 191 -3.26 -7.82 32.25
N LEU A 192 -2.29 -8.36 31.50
CA LEU A 192 -2.51 -9.28 30.38
C LEU A 192 -1.41 -10.34 30.37
N THR A 193 -1.79 -11.61 30.23
CA THR A 193 -0.84 -12.71 30.01
C THR A 193 -0.86 -13.17 28.56
N VAL A 194 0.30 -13.16 27.90
CA VAL A 194 0.47 -13.60 26.51
C VAL A 194 1.43 -14.77 26.39
N LEU A 195 1.32 -15.55 25.31
CA LEU A 195 2.24 -16.62 24.95
C LEU A 195 3.27 -16.11 23.94
N LEU A 196 4.44 -15.69 24.42
CA LEU A 196 5.54 -15.20 23.58
C LEU A 196 6.29 -16.36 22.90
N ASN A 197 6.87 -16.07 21.73
CA ASN A 197 7.55 -17.04 20.88
C ASN A 197 6.71 -18.31 20.62
N PRO A 198 5.46 -18.17 20.14
CA PRO A 198 4.59 -19.32 19.93
C PRO A 198 5.17 -20.22 18.83
N THR A 199 5.31 -21.52 19.10
CA THR A 199 5.71 -22.51 18.09
C THR A 199 4.91 -23.79 18.19
N SER A 200 4.65 -24.41 17.03
CA SER A 200 4.02 -25.73 16.95
C SER A 200 5.06 -26.85 16.77
N SER A 201 4.76 -28.04 17.26
CA SER A 201 5.66 -29.21 17.16
C SER A 201 5.93 -29.70 15.72
N ASP A 202 5.15 -29.22 14.74
CA ASP A 202 5.18 -29.69 13.36
C ASP A 202 6.12 -28.89 12.44
N GLU A 203 6.69 -27.77 12.90
CA GLU A 203 7.46 -26.85 12.05
C GLU A 203 8.79 -27.42 11.53
N HIS A 204 9.33 -28.45 12.18
CA HIS A 204 10.67 -28.99 11.89
C HIS A 204 10.67 -30.14 10.85
N GLN A 205 9.52 -30.49 10.29
CA GLN A 205 9.42 -31.56 9.28
C GLN A 205 9.47 -31.00 7.87
N ALA A 206 10.12 -31.73 6.95
CA ALA A 206 10.07 -31.41 5.53
C ALA A 206 8.62 -31.40 5.05
N LYS A 207 8.18 -30.27 4.49
CA LYS A 207 6.83 -30.07 3.98
C LYS A 207 6.76 -30.57 2.55
N GLN A 208 5.59 -31.04 2.15
CA GLN A 208 5.36 -31.53 0.80
C GLN A 208 4.03 -31.00 0.28
N TRP A 209 4.06 -30.47 -0.94
CA TRP A 209 2.89 -30.18 -1.73
C TRP A 209 2.69 -31.29 -2.77
N ASN A 210 1.46 -31.79 -2.86
CA ASN A 210 1.01 -32.66 -3.95
C ASN A 210 -0.25 -32.05 -4.52
N LEU A 211 -0.30 -31.92 -5.85
CA LEU A 211 -1.53 -31.52 -6.51
C LEU A 211 -2.68 -32.46 -6.11
N SER A 212 -3.71 -31.89 -5.51
CA SER A 212 -4.86 -32.61 -4.95
C SER A 212 -6.16 -32.28 -5.68
N ARG A 213 -6.25 -31.10 -6.31
CA ARG A 213 -7.40 -30.66 -7.10
C ARG A 213 -7.25 -31.02 -8.57
N ASN A 214 -8.39 -31.30 -9.20
CA ASN A 214 -8.43 -31.57 -10.63
C ASN A 214 -8.32 -30.27 -11.43
N VAL A 215 -7.15 -30.03 -12.02
CA VAL A 215 -6.87 -28.89 -12.90
C VAL A 215 -7.01 -29.20 -14.39
N ALA A 216 -7.49 -30.39 -14.77
CA ALA A 216 -7.52 -30.82 -16.18
C ALA A 216 -8.42 -29.95 -17.08
N ALA A 217 -9.39 -29.23 -16.50
CA ALA A 217 -10.24 -28.29 -17.22
C ALA A 217 -9.57 -26.92 -17.46
N LYS A 218 -8.40 -26.67 -16.85
CA LYS A 218 -7.62 -25.43 -16.95
C LYS A 218 -6.49 -25.56 -17.99
N PRO A 219 -5.88 -24.44 -18.42
CA PRO A 219 -4.76 -24.48 -19.36
C PRO A 219 -3.56 -25.22 -18.75
N ALA A 220 -3.00 -26.17 -19.49
CA ALA A 220 -1.89 -27.00 -19.04
C ALA A 220 -0.56 -26.44 -19.58
N TYR A 221 0.34 -26.05 -18.67
CA TYR A 221 1.67 -25.57 -19.03
C TYR A 221 2.72 -26.67 -18.89
N HIS A 222 3.66 -26.71 -19.85
CA HIS A 222 4.80 -27.62 -19.82
C HIS A 222 6.05 -26.91 -20.33
N SER A 223 7.17 -27.10 -19.64
CA SER A 223 8.47 -26.60 -20.06
C SER A 223 9.61 -27.55 -19.67
N GLU A 224 10.82 -27.20 -20.08
CA GLU A 224 12.05 -27.83 -19.62
C GLU A 224 12.41 -27.45 -18.17
N GLN A 225 11.79 -26.40 -17.62
CA GLN A 225 11.97 -25.92 -16.26
C GLN A 225 10.87 -26.49 -15.36
N ILE A 226 11.03 -27.74 -14.91
CA ILE A 226 10.04 -28.47 -14.09
C ILE A 226 9.58 -27.67 -12.86
N ILE A 227 10.46 -26.86 -12.26
CA ILE A 227 10.08 -26.00 -11.12
C ILE A 227 8.99 -24.99 -11.51
N VAL A 228 9.05 -24.40 -12.71
CA VAL A 228 8.06 -23.44 -13.21
C VAL A 228 6.72 -24.16 -13.41
N ASP A 229 6.74 -25.35 -14.02
CA ASP A 229 5.55 -26.17 -14.22
C ASP A 229 4.87 -26.55 -12.90
N ALA A 230 5.66 -26.91 -11.89
CA ALA A 230 5.16 -27.26 -10.56
C ALA A 230 4.54 -26.06 -9.84
N LEU A 231 5.20 -24.91 -9.88
CA LEU A 231 4.69 -23.68 -9.27
C LEU A 231 3.46 -23.12 -10.00
N TYR A 232 3.38 -23.31 -11.31
CA TYR A 232 2.18 -23.02 -12.10
C TYR A 232 0.99 -23.88 -11.67
N ASN A 233 1.19 -25.19 -11.50
CA ASN A 233 0.12 -26.09 -11.02
C ASN A 233 -0.26 -25.81 -9.56
N LEU A 234 0.68 -25.42 -8.71
CA LEU A 234 0.40 -24.93 -7.36
C LEU A 234 -0.52 -23.71 -7.43
N ALA A 235 -0.14 -22.67 -8.19
CA ALA A 235 -0.95 -21.46 -8.32
C ALA A 235 -2.35 -21.74 -8.92
N LEU A 236 -2.47 -22.66 -9.89
CA LEU A 236 -3.77 -23.10 -10.42
C LEU A 236 -4.63 -23.79 -9.36
N GLU A 237 -4.05 -24.67 -8.54
CA GLU A 237 -4.79 -25.31 -7.46
C GLU A 237 -5.25 -24.29 -6.41
N GLU A 238 -4.38 -23.37 -6.02
CA GLU A 238 -4.71 -22.32 -5.07
C GLU A 238 -5.82 -21.41 -5.61
N ALA A 239 -5.78 -21.08 -6.91
CA ALA A 239 -6.83 -20.32 -7.58
C ALA A 239 -8.20 -21.02 -7.49
N LEU A 240 -8.25 -22.34 -7.72
CA LEU A 240 -9.49 -23.12 -7.57
C LEU A 240 -9.97 -23.17 -6.11
N LEU A 241 -9.05 -23.23 -5.16
CA LEU A 241 -9.36 -23.24 -3.73
C LEU A 241 -9.83 -21.87 -3.21
N ASN A 242 -9.55 -20.79 -3.95
CA ASN A 242 -9.95 -19.43 -3.63
C ASN A 242 -11.24 -19.00 -4.35
N ILE A 243 -12.02 -19.95 -4.88
CA ILE A 243 -13.38 -19.66 -5.36
C ILE A 243 -14.37 -20.02 -4.24
N GLU A 244 -15.10 -19.02 -3.76
CA GLU A 244 -16.12 -19.16 -2.73
C GLU A 244 -17.40 -19.83 -3.26
N PRO A 245 -18.26 -20.39 -2.38
CA PRO A 245 -19.53 -21.01 -2.78
C PRO A 245 -20.47 -20.13 -3.59
N ASP A 246 -20.38 -18.80 -3.43
CA ASP A 246 -21.17 -17.82 -4.17
C ASP A 246 -20.51 -17.35 -5.47
N SER A 247 -19.50 -18.08 -5.95
CA SER A 247 -18.76 -17.81 -7.18
C SER A 247 -18.04 -16.47 -7.18
N THR A 248 -17.47 -16.10 -6.02
CA THR A 248 -16.53 -14.99 -5.92
C THR A 248 -15.13 -15.40 -5.56
N LEU A 249 -14.16 -14.55 -5.89
CA LEU A 249 -12.76 -14.73 -5.53
C LEU A 249 -12.56 -14.35 -4.07
N ARG A 250 -11.97 -15.28 -3.31
CA ARG A 250 -11.46 -15.09 -1.96
C ARG A 250 -10.10 -14.40 -2.03
N THR A 251 -9.91 -13.40 -1.18
CA THR A 251 -8.62 -12.69 -1.03
C THR A 251 -7.47 -13.60 -0.62
N GLY A 252 -7.61 -14.38 0.46
CA GLY A 252 -6.57 -15.32 0.87
C GLY A 252 -7.08 -16.40 1.81
N ALA A 253 -6.27 -17.40 2.13
CA ALA A 253 -6.70 -18.48 3.03
C ALA A 253 -7.22 -17.99 4.39
N LYS A 254 -6.63 -16.91 4.94
CA LYS A 254 -7.04 -16.26 6.19
C LYS A 254 -8.05 -15.11 5.99
N TRP A 255 -8.26 -14.64 4.77
CA TRP A 255 -9.10 -13.48 4.46
C TRP A 255 -10.22 -13.86 3.50
N GLY A 256 -11.42 -14.02 4.06
CA GLY A 256 -12.63 -14.23 3.28
C GLY A 256 -13.13 -12.94 2.61
N GLY A 257 -14.05 -13.09 1.67
CA GLY A 257 -14.72 -11.96 1.02
C GLY A 257 -13.95 -11.36 -0.16
N VAL A 258 -14.54 -10.32 -0.73
CA VAL A 258 -14.06 -9.64 -1.94
C VAL A 258 -13.62 -8.23 -1.59
N TRP A 259 -12.39 -7.92 -1.97
CA TRP A 259 -11.80 -6.60 -1.85
C TRP A 259 -11.56 -6.06 -3.26
N THR A 260 -11.96 -4.81 -3.52
CA THR A 260 -11.83 -4.10 -4.80
C THR A 260 -10.43 -4.16 -5.35
N ARG A 261 -9.40 -3.80 -4.58
CA ARG A 261 -8.02 -3.78 -5.09
C ARG A 261 -7.56 -5.21 -5.41
N ASP A 262 -7.93 -6.14 -4.54
CA ASP A 262 -7.54 -7.54 -4.62
C ASP A 262 -8.04 -8.26 -5.83
N VAL A 263 -9.34 -8.19 -6.03
CA VAL A 263 -9.94 -8.75 -7.23
C VAL A 263 -9.39 -8.04 -8.46
N SER A 264 -9.13 -6.73 -8.40
CA SER A 264 -8.81 -5.95 -9.58
C SER A 264 -7.42 -6.24 -10.13
N TYR A 265 -6.38 -6.10 -9.31
CA TYR A 265 -5.01 -6.37 -9.74
C TYR A 265 -4.81 -7.85 -10.07
N SER A 266 -5.45 -8.76 -9.33
CA SER A 266 -5.40 -10.19 -9.62
C SER A 266 -6.10 -10.54 -10.93
N THR A 267 -7.20 -9.86 -11.25
CA THR A 267 -7.91 -10.00 -12.53
C THR A 267 -7.07 -9.49 -13.69
N LEU A 268 -6.44 -8.32 -13.52
CA LEU A 268 -5.49 -7.80 -14.49
C LEU A 268 -4.31 -8.75 -14.67
N LEU A 269 -3.77 -9.34 -13.61
CA LEU A 269 -2.65 -10.28 -13.72
C LEU A 269 -3.05 -11.60 -14.38
N ALA A 270 -4.18 -12.20 -13.98
CA ALA A 270 -4.55 -13.55 -14.40
C ALA A 270 -6.06 -13.85 -14.52
N PHE A 271 -6.91 -13.36 -13.62
CA PHE A 271 -8.28 -13.89 -13.53
C PHE A 271 -9.22 -13.45 -14.67
N ALA A 272 -8.88 -12.40 -15.43
CA ALA A 272 -9.66 -12.01 -16.61
C ALA A 272 -9.76 -13.14 -17.64
N TYR A 273 -8.77 -14.03 -17.72
CA TYR A 273 -8.73 -15.14 -18.68
C TYR A 273 -8.66 -16.53 -18.03
N HIS A 274 -8.46 -16.63 -16.71
CA HIS A 274 -8.59 -17.91 -15.98
C HIS A 274 -10.00 -18.20 -15.51
N GLU A 275 -10.70 -17.18 -15.02
CA GLU A 275 -12.04 -17.28 -14.42
C GLU A 275 -12.87 -15.99 -14.70
N PRO A 276 -13.12 -15.61 -15.97
CA PRO A 276 -13.77 -14.33 -16.32
C PRO A 276 -15.12 -14.13 -15.62
N GLU A 277 -15.96 -15.16 -15.54
CA GLU A 277 -17.26 -15.07 -14.87
C GLU A 277 -17.13 -14.82 -13.36
N VAL A 278 -16.24 -15.54 -12.69
CA VAL A 278 -16.00 -15.37 -11.24
C VAL A 278 -15.43 -13.98 -10.97
N ALA A 279 -14.54 -13.49 -11.84
CA ALA A 279 -14.00 -12.14 -11.77
C ALA A 279 -15.10 -11.07 -11.95
N LYS A 280 -15.99 -11.20 -12.94
CA LYS A 280 -17.16 -10.31 -13.13
C LYS A 280 -18.06 -10.28 -11.91
N ILE A 281 -18.44 -11.45 -11.36
CA ILE A 281 -19.30 -11.53 -10.16
C ILE A 281 -18.63 -10.84 -8.97
N SER A 282 -17.32 -11.07 -8.79
CA SER A 282 -16.54 -10.45 -7.72
C SER A 282 -16.47 -8.93 -7.88
N LEU A 283 -16.20 -8.43 -9.08
CA LEU A 283 -16.21 -6.99 -9.37
C LEU A 283 -17.58 -6.36 -9.13
N MET A 284 -18.68 -7.02 -9.52
CA MET A 284 -20.04 -6.51 -9.30
C MET A 284 -20.42 -6.41 -7.82
N LYS A 285 -19.88 -7.27 -6.94
CA LYS A 285 -20.05 -7.12 -5.48
C LYS A 285 -19.44 -5.82 -4.94
N LYS A 286 -18.49 -5.24 -5.67
CA LYS A 286 -17.83 -3.98 -5.32
C LYS A 286 -18.41 -2.80 -6.09
N VAL A 287 -19.68 -2.88 -6.47
CA VAL A 287 -20.45 -1.78 -7.05
C VAL A 287 -21.65 -1.47 -6.16
N LYS A 288 -21.79 -0.21 -5.76
CA LYS A 288 -22.95 0.29 -5.01
C LYS A 288 -23.42 1.59 -5.64
N ARG A 289 -24.73 1.74 -5.85
CA ARG A 289 -25.32 2.91 -6.53
C ARG A 289 -24.69 3.20 -7.91
N GLY A 290 -24.31 2.16 -8.64
CA GLY A 290 -23.65 2.30 -9.95
C GLY A 290 -22.29 2.99 -9.88
N ARG A 291 -21.59 2.92 -8.74
CA ARG A 291 -20.22 3.42 -8.53
C ARG A 291 -19.37 2.34 -7.91
N ILE A 292 -18.07 2.42 -8.13
CA ILE A 292 -17.11 1.50 -7.54
C ILE A 292 -16.99 1.78 -6.04
N VAL A 293 -17.01 0.71 -5.23
CA VAL A 293 -16.80 0.75 -3.79
C VAL A 293 -15.30 0.79 -3.50
N GLN A 294 -14.86 1.77 -2.72
CA GLN A 294 -13.52 1.76 -2.11
C GLN A 294 -13.50 0.74 -0.96
N ASP A 295 -12.44 -0.06 -0.86
CA ASP A 295 -12.22 -0.90 0.30
C ASP A 295 -11.81 -0.06 1.50
N THR A 296 -11.98 -0.61 2.70
CA THR A 296 -11.42 0.00 3.90
C THR A 296 -9.90 0.14 3.75
N GLY A 297 -9.38 1.30 4.13
CA GLY A 297 -7.96 1.63 4.25
C GLY A 297 -7.82 2.56 5.45
N SER A 298 -6.94 3.57 5.41
CA SER A 298 -7.00 4.66 6.41
C SER A 298 -8.43 5.13 6.63
N GLY A 299 -8.83 5.30 7.89
CA GLY A 299 -10.24 5.23 8.26
C GLY A 299 -11.16 6.19 7.50
N GLY A 300 -12.42 5.80 7.36
CA GLY A 300 -13.41 6.48 6.54
C GLY A 300 -13.28 6.18 5.05
N ALA A 301 -12.19 5.54 4.60
CA ALA A 301 -11.90 5.10 3.24
C ALA A 301 -12.17 6.20 2.22
N TRP A 302 -13.00 6.01 1.20
CA TRP A 302 -13.27 7.09 0.25
C TRP A 302 -13.96 8.28 0.95
N PRO A 303 -13.44 9.51 0.79
CA PRO A 303 -12.41 9.94 -0.17
C PRO A 303 -10.95 9.97 0.34
N VAL A 304 -10.67 9.63 1.60
CA VAL A 304 -9.31 9.46 2.14
C VAL A 304 -8.47 8.50 1.30
N SER A 305 -9.00 7.34 0.96
CA SER A 305 -8.43 6.41 -0.01
C SER A 305 -9.20 6.50 -1.33
N SER A 306 -8.50 6.47 -2.46
CA SER A 306 -9.11 6.78 -3.77
C SER A 306 -8.69 5.83 -4.90
N ASP A 307 -8.00 4.73 -4.60
CA ASP A 307 -7.54 3.77 -5.59
C ASP A 307 -8.60 2.73 -6.02
N ARG A 308 -9.88 2.92 -5.64
CA ARG A 308 -11.02 2.16 -6.15
C ARG A 308 -11.07 2.06 -7.68
N THR A 309 -10.48 3.03 -8.37
CA THR A 309 -10.38 3.05 -9.83
C THR A 309 -9.57 1.89 -10.43
N THR A 310 -8.84 1.12 -9.61
CA THR A 310 -8.22 -0.16 -10.01
C THR A 310 -9.22 -1.13 -10.63
N TRP A 311 -10.49 -1.07 -10.19
CA TRP A 311 -11.62 -1.80 -10.78
C TRP A 311 -11.75 -1.60 -12.28
N ALA A 312 -11.47 -0.39 -12.78
CA ALA A 312 -11.52 -0.07 -14.21
C ALA A 312 -10.50 -0.89 -15.02
N LEU A 313 -9.31 -1.13 -14.45
CA LEU A 313 -8.26 -1.94 -15.08
C LEU A 313 -8.74 -3.37 -15.32
N ALA A 314 -9.35 -3.95 -14.29
CA ALA A 314 -9.87 -5.31 -14.31
C ALA A 314 -11.07 -5.46 -15.26
N ALA A 315 -12.02 -4.53 -15.17
CA ALA A 315 -13.23 -4.56 -16.01
C ALA A 315 -12.89 -4.44 -17.50
N TRP A 316 -11.92 -3.58 -17.83
CA TRP A 316 -11.41 -3.47 -19.20
C TRP A 316 -10.70 -4.74 -19.67
N GLU A 317 -9.84 -5.32 -18.84
CA GLU A 317 -9.14 -6.56 -19.20
C GLU A 317 -10.14 -7.71 -19.44
N ILE A 318 -11.19 -7.83 -18.62
CA ILE A 318 -12.28 -8.79 -18.84
C ILE A 318 -12.93 -8.54 -20.20
N TYR A 319 -13.31 -7.30 -20.54
CA TYR A 319 -13.91 -7.00 -21.85
C TYR A 319 -13.00 -7.42 -23.01
N LYS A 320 -11.70 -7.09 -22.96
CA LYS A 320 -10.75 -7.49 -24.02
C LYS A 320 -10.68 -9.01 -24.15
N VAL A 321 -10.78 -9.74 -23.05
CA VAL A 321 -10.78 -11.21 -23.06
C VAL A 321 -12.10 -11.78 -23.61
N THR A 322 -13.25 -11.29 -23.14
CA THR A 322 -14.56 -11.89 -23.43
C THR A 322 -15.25 -11.35 -24.67
N GLY A 323 -15.04 -10.07 -24.99
CA GLY A 323 -15.76 -9.35 -26.06
C GLY A 323 -17.25 -9.11 -25.74
N GLU A 324 -17.65 -9.20 -24.47
CA GLU A 324 -19.05 -9.07 -24.07
C GLU A 324 -19.52 -7.60 -24.05
N GLU A 325 -20.40 -7.24 -24.99
CA GLU A 325 -20.95 -5.88 -25.11
C GLU A 325 -21.81 -5.46 -23.90
N GLU A 326 -22.58 -6.38 -23.31
CA GLU A 326 -23.38 -6.07 -22.10
C GLU A 326 -22.47 -5.71 -20.91
N TRP A 327 -21.32 -6.38 -20.80
CA TRP A 327 -20.31 -6.05 -19.79
C TRP A 327 -19.64 -4.71 -20.07
N LEU A 328 -19.35 -4.39 -21.33
CA LEU A 328 -18.80 -3.10 -21.74
C LEU A 328 -19.72 -1.94 -21.34
N GLU A 329 -21.01 -2.04 -21.65
CA GLU A 329 -22.00 -1.01 -21.31
C GLU A 329 -22.12 -0.82 -19.80
N TYR A 330 -22.23 -1.92 -19.04
CA TYR A 330 -22.31 -1.88 -17.59
C TYR A 330 -21.06 -1.27 -16.95
N ALA A 331 -19.87 -1.73 -17.36
CA ALA A 331 -18.60 -1.25 -16.83
C ALA A 331 -18.38 0.23 -17.17
N PHE A 332 -18.74 0.66 -18.38
CA PHE A 332 -18.68 2.06 -18.80
C PHE A 332 -19.46 2.96 -17.85
N ASP A 333 -20.72 2.64 -17.57
CA ASP A 333 -21.57 3.46 -16.71
C ASP A 333 -21.04 3.51 -15.27
N VAL A 334 -20.56 2.38 -14.73
CA VAL A 334 -19.98 2.31 -13.40
C VAL A 334 -18.71 3.16 -13.28
N ILE A 335 -17.79 3.04 -14.24
CA ILE A 335 -16.53 3.80 -14.25
C ILE A 335 -16.83 5.29 -14.42
N LYS A 336 -17.70 5.66 -15.36
CA LYS A 336 -18.08 7.05 -15.60
C LYS A 336 -18.64 7.72 -14.34
N ASN A 337 -19.62 7.10 -13.69
CA ASN A 337 -20.23 7.66 -12.48
C ASN A 337 -19.22 7.82 -11.35
N THR A 338 -18.27 6.87 -11.24
CA THR A 338 -17.19 6.93 -10.25
C THR A 338 -16.26 8.11 -10.53
N LEU A 339 -15.77 8.23 -11.77
CA LEU A 339 -14.83 9.29 -12.16
C LEU A 339 -15.45 10.69 -12.11
N ASP A 340 -16.76 10.82 -12.35
CA ASP A 340 -17.48 12.09 -12.22
C ASP A 340 -17.58 12.56 -10.76
N ASP A 341 -17.79 11.65 -9.80
CA ASP A 341 -17.77 11.97 -8.37
C ASP A 341 -16.33 12.29 -7.90
N ASP A 342 -15.35 11.51 -8.36
CA ASP A 342 -13.93 11.72 -8.04
C ASP A 342 -13.40 13.05 -8.59
N MET A 343 -13.83 13.46 -9.78
CA MET A 343 -13.44 14.76 -10.36
C MET A 343 -13.82 15.94 -9.48
N LYS A 344 -14.97 15.86 -8.79
CA LYS A 344 -15.42 16.90 -7.85
C LYS A 344 -14.72 16.79 -6.50
N THR A 345 -14.48 15.57 -6.04
CA THR A 345 -14.07 15.30 -4.66
C THR A 345 -12.55 15.25 -4.47
N LEU A 346 -11.81 14.81 -5.48
CA LEU A 346 -10.39 14.43 -5.34
C LEU A 346 -9.44 15.30 -6.17
N ARG A 347 -9.90 15.90 -7.28
CA ARG A 347 -9.00 16.64 -8.18
C ARG A 347 -8.35 17.83 -7.48
N SER A 348 -7.03 17.90 -7.59
CA SER A 348 -6.22 19.04 -7.19
C SER A 348 -6.25 20.10 -8.28
N GLY A 349 -6.77 21.29 -7.95
CA GLY A 349 -6.73 22.44 -8.84
C GLY A 349 -5.31 22.96 -9.12
N THR A 350 -4.32 22.56 -8.31
CA THR A 350 -2.93 23.01 -8.41
C THR A 350 -2.09 22.13 -9.33
N THR A 351 -2.21 20.81 -9.20
CA THR A 351 -1.36 19.84 -9.90
C THR A 351 -2.08 19.14 -11.05
N GLY A 352 -3.41 19.14 -11.05
CA GLY A 352 -4.24 18.31 -11.95
C GLY A 352 -4.32 16.84 -11.54
N MET A 353 -3.55 16.43 -10.52
CA MET A 353 -3.58 15.08 -9.95
C MET A 353 -4.75 14.93 -8.98
N TYR A 354 -4.95 13.70 -8.51
CA TYR A 354 -6.00 13.29 -7.61
C TYR A 354 -5.41 13.02 -6.22
N LYS A 355 -6.19 13.46 -5.24
CA LYS A 355 -5.95 13.31 -3.81
C LYS A 355 -6.31 11.91 -3.30
N GLY A 356 -5.70 11.54 -2.18
CA GLY A 356 -6.00 10.35 -1.42
C GLY A 356 -4.85 9.36 -1.37
N GLU A 357 -5.02 8.34 -0.53
CA GLU A 357 -4.01 7.36 -0.11
C GLU A 357 -3.32 6.63 -1.27
N SER A 358 -2.15 6.06 -0.97
CA SER A 358 -1.38 5.29 -1.94
C SER A 358 -2.04 3.95 -2.20
N SER A 359 -2.18 3.58 -3.49
CA SER A 359 -2.79 2.32 -3.87
C SER A 359 -2.10 1.13 -3.21
N PHE A 360 -2.90 0.17 -2.75
CA PHE A 360 -2.52 -1.02 -1.95
C PHE A 360 -1.79 -0.76 -0.61
N LEU A 361 -1.16 0.40 -0.41
CA LEU A 361 -0.36 0.77 0.74
C LEU A 361 -1.19 1.47 1.83
N ASP A 362 -2.29 0.83 2.23
CA ASP A 362 -3.41 1.41 2.99
C ASP A 362 -3.29 1.33 4.51
N TRP A 363 -2.12 0.96 5.01
CA TRP A 363 -1.78 1.10 6.44
C TRP A 363 -0.91 2.32 6.63
N ARG A 364 -1.50 3.41 7.15
CA ARG A 364 -0.79 4.70 7.29
C ARG A 364 0.53 4.57 8.04
N GLU A 365 0.57 3.75 9.08
CA GLU A 365 1.73 3.54 9.95
C GLU A 365 2.91 2.92 9.19
N GLN A 366 2.62 2.24 8.08
CA GLN A 366 3.61 1.54 7.27
C GLN A 366 4.21 2.42 6.15
N THR A 367 3.56 3.50 5.75
CA THR A 367 3.95 4.24 4.53
C THR A 367 3.91 5.76 4.64
N TYR A 368 3.35 6.30 5.73
CA TYR A 368 3.26 7.74 6.01
C TYR A 368 3.98 8.11 7.31
N PRO A 369 4.43 9.37 7.46
CA PRO A 369 4.92 9.85 8.74
C PRO A 369 3.78 9.87 9.77
N LYS A 370 4.07 9.45 11.01
CA LYS A 370 3.06 9.26 12.05
C LYS A 370 2.18 10.47 12.37
N TRP A 371 2.70 11.69 12.17
CA TRP A 371 1.93 12.92 12.41
C TRP A 371 0.76 13.09 11.44
N MET A 372 0.78 12.41 10.28
CA MET A 372 -0.31 12.47 9.31
C MET A 372 -1.53 11.70 9.81
N SER A 373 -2.66 12.38 9.80
CA SER A 373 -3.97 11.86 10.13
C SER A 373 -4.79 11.50 8.87
N ASN A 374 -5.98 10.93 9.11
CA ASN A 374 -7.13 10.82 8.19
C ASN A 374 -7.14 11.88 7.07
N MET A 375 -7.23 13.13 7.50
CA MET A 375 -7.34 14.26 6.57
C MET A 375 -6.04 14.54 5.83
N ASP A 376 -4.86 14.33 6.45
CA ASP A 376 -3.56 14.62 5.83
C ASP A 376 -3.30 13.62 4.70
N ILE A 377 -3.71 12.37 4.90
CA ILE A 377 -3.66 11.32 3.89
C ILE A 377 -4.61 11.64 2.74
N TYR A 378 -5.83 12.11 3.02
CA TYR A 378 -6.72 12.63 1.97
C TYR A 378 -6.03 13.70 1.12
N VAL A 379 -5.29 14.63 1.73
CA VAL A 379 -4.64 15.74 0.99
C VAL A 379 -3.46 15.27 0.12
N SER A 380 -2.86 14.11 0.41
CA SER A 380 -1.71 13.60 -0.33
C SER A 380 -2.02 13.23 -1.78
N GLU A 381 -1.02 13.30 -2.66
CA GLU A 381 -1.15 12.98 -4.09
C GLU A 381 -0.14 11.89 -4.46
N ASN A 382 -0.63 10.64 -4.59
CA ASN A 382 0.20 9.43 -4.66
C ASN A 382 0.46 8.94 -6.09
N LEU A 383 1.66 8.40 -6.34
CA LEU A 383 2.11 7.93 -7.65
C LEU A 383 1.21 6.82 -8.22
N GLY A 384 1.14 5.67 -7.53
CA GLY A 384 0.33 4.53 -7.98
C GLY A 384 -1.14 4.90 -8.18
N THR A 385 -1.75 5.59 -7.22
CA THR A 385 -3.15 6.03 -7.28
C THR A 385 -3.42 6.93 -8.49
N ASN A 386 -2.54 7.89 -8.76
CA ASN A 386 -2.69 8.79 -9.91
C ASN A 386 -2.47 8.10 -11.25
N ILE A 387 -1.58 7.12 -11.32
CA ILE A 387 -1.39 6.33 -12.54
C ILE A 387 -2.63 5.48 -12.83
N VAL A 388 -3.27 4.93 -11.80
CA VAL A 388 -4.54 4.21 -11.96
C VAL A 388 -5.66 5.17 -12.39
N HIS A 389 -5.76 6.38 -11.81
CA HIS A 389 -6.72 7.38 -12.28
C HIS A 389 -6.47 7.80 -13.73
N TYR A 390 -5.21 8.00 -14.13
CA TYR A 390 -4.83 8.25 -15.52
C TYR A 390 -5.35 7.13 -16.43
N GLN A 391 -5.02 5.88 -16.08
CA GLN A 391 -5.39 4.74 -16.91
C GLN A 391 -6.89 4.49 -16.93
N ALA A 392 -7.61 4.75 -15.84
CA ALA A 392 -9.07 4.66 -15.79
C ALA A 392 -9.74 5.65 -16.74
N HIS A 393 -9.22 6.87 -16.88
CA HIS A 393 -9.72 7.85 -17.85
C HIS A 393 -9.40 7.43 -19.30
N ILE A 394 -8.21 6.88 -19.58
CA ILE A 394 -7.88 6.30 -20.89
C ILE A 394 -8.83 5.16 -21.24
N ILE A 395 -9.07 4.25 -20.30
CA ILE A 395 -10.02 3.14 -20.46
C ILE A 395 -11.42 3.66 -20.74
N LEU A 396 -11.91 4.63 -19.97
CA LEU A 396 -13.24 5.18 -20.17
C LEU A 396 -13.39 5.85 -21.55
N ALA A 397 -12.33 6.51 -22.04
CA ALA A 397 -12.30 7.08 -23.38
C ALA A 397 -12.41 5.99 -24.47
N GLU A 398 -11.66 4.89 -24.34
CA GLU A 398 -11.73 3.77 -25.29
C GLU A 398 -13.10 3.07 -25.24
N MET A 399 -13.66 2.86 -24.05
CA MET A 399 -15.02 2.33 -23.89
C MET A 399 -16.06 3.25 -24.52
N ALA A 400 -15.99 4.57 -24.27
CA ALA A 400 -16.88 5.56 -24.87
C ALA A 400 -16.81 5.51 -26.41
N LYS A 401 -15.61 5.42 -26.97
CA LYS A 401 -15.39 5.33 -28.41
C LYS A 401 -16.04 4.07 -29.00
N LEU A 402 -15.86 2.90 -28.38
CA LEU A 402 -16.52 1.65 -28.82
C LEU A 402 -18.05 1.76 -28.75
N LEU A 403 -18.57 2.44 -27.73
CA LEU A 403 -19.99 2.69 -27.54
C LEU A 403 -20.55 3.89 -28.33
N ASN A 404 -19.74 4.53 -29.18
CA ASN A 404 -20.09 5.75 -29.93
C ASN A 404 -20.58 6.93 -29.04
N LYS A 405 -19.94 7.13 -27.89
CA LYS A 405 -20.20 8.22 -26.93
C LYS A 405 -19.06 9.27 -26.96
N PRO A 406 -19.28 10.50 -26.47
CA PRO A 406 -18.20 11.49 -26.31
C PRO A 406 -17.08 10.97 -25.41
N TYR A 407 -15.82 11.20 -25.82
CA TYR A 407 -14.65 10.67 -25.13
C TYR A 407 -13.51 11.69 -24.92
N ASP A 408 -13.52 12.82 -25.64
CA ASP A 408 -12.42 13.80 -25.61
C ASP A 408 -12.14 14.35 -24.20
N GLU A 409 -13.20 14.58 -23.40
CA GLU A 409 -13.04 15.08 -22.03
C GLU A 409 -12.24 14.13 -21.13
N TYR A 410 -12.34 12.81 -21.35
CA TYR A 410 -11.60 11.82 -20.55
C TYR A 410 -10.13 11.79 -20.96
N LEU A 411 -9.82 11.98 -22.25
CA LEU A 411 -8.45 12.11 -22.74
C LEU A 411 -7.79 13.40 -22.21
N GLU A 412 -8.52 14.50 -22.15
CA GLU A 412 -8.03 15.76 -21.57
C GLU A 412 -7.70 15.58 -20.08
N ARG A 413 -8.61 14.99 -19.30
CA ARG A 413 -8.37 14.69 -17.87
C ARG A 413 -7.18 13.75 -17.67
N ALA A 414 -7.05 12.69 -18.48
CA ALA A 414 -5.89 11.81 -18.44
C ALA A 414 -4.59 12.59 -18.70
N ASN A 415 -4.58 13.45 -19.71
CA ASN A 415 -3.40 14.26 -20.04
C ASN A 415 -3.03 15.24 -18.92
N GLU A 416 -4.00 15.84 -18.23
CA GLU A 416 -3.77 16.67 -17.04
C GLU A 416 -3.06 15.86 -15.94
N ILE A 417 -3.58 14.67 -15.60
CA ILE A 417 -2.98 13.80 -14.57
C ILE A 417 -1.55 13.41 -14.95
N ARG A 418 -1.34 12.95 -16.19
CA ARG A 418 0.00 12.58 -16.69
C ARG A 418 1.00 13.74 -16.62
N THR A 419 0.53 14.94 -16.96
CA THR A 419 1.35 16.17 -16.87
C THR A 419 1.70 16.47 -15.42
N GLY A 420 0.74 16.33 -14.50
CA GLY A 420 0.95 16.46 -13.06
C GLY A 420 2.02 15.48 -12.54
N ILE A 421 1.87 14.19 -12.83
CA ILE A 421 2.82 13.15 -12.40
C ILE A 421 4.24 13.48 -12.89
N ASN A 422 4.41 13.76 -14.18
CA ASN A 422 5.72 14.06 -14.77
C ASN A 422 6.34 15.35 -14.23
N LYS A 423 5.53 16.35 -13.90
CA LYS A 423 6.03 17.65 -13.42
C LYS A 423 6.40 17.61 -11.94
N TYR A 424 5.61 16.94 -11.11
CA TYR A 424 5.71 17.05 -9.66
C TYR A 424 6.33 15.82 -8.98
N LEU A 425 6.32 14.65 -9.63
CA LEU A 425 6.85 13.42 -9.05
C LEU A 425 8.14 12.94 -9.71
N TRP A 426 8.44 13.28 -10.98
CA TRP A 426 9.69 12.84 -11.61
C TRP A 426 10.92 13.45 -10.92
N MET A 427 11.85 12.62 -10.46
CA MET A 427 13.11 13.05 -9.85
C MET A 427 14.28 12.80 -10.80
N GLU A 428 14.66 13.80 -11.59
CA GLU A 428 15.72 13.67 -12.60
C GLU A 428 17.06 13.15 -12.04
N ASP A 429 17.43 13.57 -10.83
CA ASP A 429 18.67 13.16 -10.17
C ASP A 429 18.67 11.69 -9.72
N LYS A 430 17.48 11.15 -9.39
CA LYS A 430 17.28 9.75 -9.02
C LYS A 430 16.99 8.88 -10.24
N GLY A 431 16.35 9.46 -11.25
CA GLY A 431 15.90 8.82 -12.48
C GLY A 431 14.75 7.84 -12.29
N TYR A 432 13.91 8.10 -11.30
CA TYR A 432 12.64 7.43 -11.03
C TYR A 432 11.67 8.45 -10.36
N TYR A 433 10.39 8.11 -10.19
CA TYR A 433 9.39 8.97 -9.59
C TYR A 433 9.39 8.93 -8.05
N ALA A 434 9.05 10.05 -7.42
CA ALA A 434 8.76 10.14 -6.00
C ALA A 434 7.46 9.40 -5.68
N GLN A 435 7.39 8.74 -4.52
CA GLN A 435 6.19 7.98 -4.11
C GLN A 435 4.93 8.85 -4.01
N TYR A 436 5.05 10.11 -3.53
CA TYR A 436 3.92 11.03 -3.40
C TYR A 436 4.31 12.47 -3.02
N LEU A 437 3.33 13.38 -3.14
CA LEU A 437 3.32 14.68 -2.46
C LEU A 437 2.50 14.60 -1.15
N TYR A 438 2.99 15.22 -0.08
CA TYR A 438 2.34 15.21 1.24
C TYR A 438 2.58 16.51 2.02
N GLY A 439 1.72 16.81 2.99
CA GLY A 439 1.73 18.07 3.73
C GLY A 439 0.31 18.46 4.13
N ARG A 440 0.11 19.76 4.42
CA ARG A 440 -1.22 20.34 4.68
C ARG A 440 -1.54 21.42 3.66
N ASN A 441 -0.99 22.61 3.87
CA ASN A 441 -1.26 23.77 3.02
C ASN A 441 -0.27 23.85 1.86
N SER A 442 0.99 23.47 2.12
CA SER A 442 2.04 23.37 1.13
C SER A 442 2.58 21.96 1.09
N LEU A 443 2.50 21.32 -0.08
CA LEU A 443 2.95 19.94 -0.24
C LEU A 443 4.46 19.87 -0.51
N MET A 444 5.09 18.87 0.09
CA MET A 444 6.47 18.46 -0.13
C MET A 444 6.50 17.15 -0.90
N GLN A 445 7.55 16.97 -1.72
CA GLN A 445 7.81 15.70 -2.39
C GLN A 445 8.45 14.71 -1.40
N SER A 446 7.93 13.50 -1.30
CA SER A 446 8.60 12.38 -0.61
C SER A 446 9.50 11.64 -1.62
N PRO A 447 10.84 11.76 -1.54
CA PRO A 447 11.74 11.24 -2.57
C PRO A 447 11.97 9.72 -2.51
N ARG A 448 11.15 9.01 -1.73
CA ARG A 448 11.19 7.54 -1.66
C ARG A 448 10.65 6.94 -2.96
N PHE A 449 11.15 5.76 -3.25
CA PHE A 449 10.68 4.89 -4.33
C PHE A 449 9.45 4.10 -3.88
N GLU A 450 8.48 3.88 -4.78
CA GLU A 450 7.30 3.02 -4.59
C GLU A 450 7.12 2.10 -5.81
N ALA A 451 7.22 0.79 -5.61
CA ALA A 451 7.49 -0.15 -6.69
C ALA A 451 6.32 -0.41 -7.65
N LEU A 452 5.08 -0.41 -7.15
CA LEU A 452 3.92 -0.68 -7.99
C LEU A 452 3.65 0.51 -8.91
N GLY A 453 3.60 1.74 -8.38
CA GLY A 453 3.42 2.95 -9.18
C GLY A 453 4.50 3.11 -10.24
N GLU A 454 5.75 2.81 -9.92
CA GLU A 454 6.85 2.85 -10.91
C GLU A 454 6.66 1.81 -12.03
N ALA A 455 6.26 0.59 -11.68
CA ALA A 455 5.94 -0.44 -12.66
C ALA A 455 4.74 -0.03 -13.55
N LEU A 456 3.68 0.51 -12.95
CA LEU A 456 2.50 0.98 -13.68
C LEU A 456 2.81 2.18 -14.57
N ALA A 457 3.72 3.08 -14.15
CA ALA A 457 4.18 4.21 -14.95
C ALA A 457 4.74 3.75 -16.31
N VAL A 458 5.49 2.66 -16.29
CA VAL A 458 6.07 2.01 -17.47
C VAL A 458 4.99 1.25 -18.25
N LEU A 459 4.16 0.45 -17.58
CA LEU A 459 3.16 -0.39 -18.23
C LEU A 459 2.09 0.41 -18.96
N PHE A 460 1.69 1.56 -18.42
CA PHE A 460 0.66 2.44 -18.98
C PHE A 460 1.20 3.66 -19.74
N ASP A 461 2.50 3.69 -20.04
CA ASP A 461 3.15 4.72 -20.86
C ASP A 461 3.00 6.15 -20.30
N VAL A 462 2.87 6.27 -18.97
CA VAL A 462 2.99 7.56 -18.26
C VAL A 462 4.43 8.04 -18.36
N ALA A 463 5.37 7.13 -18.08
CA ALA A 463 6.79 7.30 -18.33
C ALA A 463 7.08 7.15 -19.82
N ASP A 464 7.87 8.06 -20.40
CA ASP A 464 8.40 7.88 -21.73
C ASP A 464 9.45 6.76 -21.78
N LYS A 465 9.95 6.44 -22.98
CA LYS A 465 10.92 5.35 -23.17
C LYS A 465 12.21 5.55 -22.37
N ASN A 466 12.72 6.77 -22.29
CA ASN A 466 13.98 7.06 -21.58
C ASN A 466 13.76 7.01 -20.06
N GLN A 467 12.63 7.55 -19.59
CA GLN A 467 12.23 7.44 -18.19
C GLN A 467 12.05 5.97 -17.79
N ALA A 468 11.36 5.17 -18.62
CA ALA A 468 11.14 3.75 -18.37
C ALA A 468 12.46 2.97 -18.26
N GLU A 469 13.41 3.19 -19.18
CA GLU A 469 14.75 2.60 -19.07
C GLU A 469 15.48 3.06 -17.79
N SER A 470 15.39 4.34 -17.46
CA SER A 470 15.99 4.91 -16.24
C SER A 470 15.41 4.29 -14.97
N ILE A 471 14.08 4.13 -14.87
CA ILE A 471 13.41 3.53 -13.71
C ILE A 471 13.94 2.11 -13.48
N LEU A 472 13.91 1.26 -14.51
CA LEU A 472 14.33 -0.14 -14.38
C LEU A 472 15.83 -0.32 -14.10
N THR A 473 16.65 0.70 -14.36
CA THR A 473 18.11 0.63 -14.16
C THR A 473 18.58 1.36 -12.90
N LYS A 474 17.84 2.34 -12.39
CA LYS A 474 18.24 3.16 -11.24
C LYS A 474 17.40 2.93 -9.99
N SER A 475 16.16 2.42 -10.11
CA SER A 475 15.34 2.14 -8.93
C SER A 475 15.99 1.09 -8.03
N PRO A 476 15.93 1.27 -6.71
CA PRO A 476 16.55 0.36 -5.75
C PRO A 476 15.85 -1.01 -5.74
N VAL A 477 16.64 -2.08 -5.86
CA VAL A 477 16.19 -3.47 -5.68
C VAL A 477 17.03 -4.10 -4.56
N THR A 478 16.43 -4.88 -3.67
CA THR A 478 17.14 -5.52 -2.54
C THR A 478 17.45 -6.98 -2.84
N GLU A 479 18.10 -7.71 -1.92
CA GLU A 479 18.60 -9.07 -2.19
C GLU A 479 17.49 -10.09 -2.53
N PHE A 480 16.31 -9.99 -1.90
CA PHE A 480 15.21 -10.96 -2.08
C PHE A 480 14.12 -10.51 -3.06
N GLY A 481 14.09 -9.25 -3.47
CA GLY A 481 13.13 -8.71 -4.42
C GLY A 481 13.11 -7.18 -4.44
N THR A 482 12.15 -6.63 -5.17
CA THR A 482 11.83 -5.20 -5.16
C THR A 482 10.91 -4.93 -3.98
N THR A 483 11.34 -4.09 -3.04
CA THR A 483 10.55 -3.74 -1.86
C THR A 483 9.41 -2.82 -2.24
N CYS A 484 8.30 -2.87 -1.51
CA CYS A 484 7.14 -2.02 -1.80
C CYS A 484 7.49 -0.53 -1.77
N ILE A 485 8.30 -0.11 -0.79
CA ILE A 485 8.90 1.23 -0.71
C ILE A 485 10.41 1.14 -0.46
N TYR A 486 11.16 2.21 -0.79
CA TYR A 486 12.57 2.33 -0.42
C TYR A 486 13.06 3.80 -0.30
N PRO A 487 13.94 4.14 0.66
CA PRO A 487 14.38 3.32 1.79
C PRO A 487 13.21 2.94 2.69
N GLN A 488 13.44 1.98 3.59
CA GLN A 488 12.46 1.60 4.60
C GLN A 488 12.31 2.68 5.69
N ILE A 489 11.26 2.60 6.49
CA ILE A 489 10.99 3.45 7.65
C ILE A 489 11.55 2.74 8.89
N ALA A 490 12.44 3.41 9.62
CA ALA A 490 13.03 2.86 10.83
C ALA A 490 11.99 2.70 11.95
N GLY A 491 12.08 1.60 12.71
CA GLY A 491 11.21 1.34 13.86
C GLY A 491 9.79 0.91 13.51
N ILE A 492 9.51 0.63 12.24
CA ILE A 492 8.22 0.11 11.77
C ILE A 492 8.41 -1.34 11.33
N PRO A 493 7.62 -2.30 11.86
CA PRO A 493 7.77 -3.71 11.55
C PRO A 493 7.42 -4.02 10.09
N PRO A 494 7.88 -5.17 9.55
CA PRO A 494 7.63 -5.53 8.17
C PRO A 494 6.14 -5.76 7.85
N TYR A 495 5.61 -5.11 6.82
CA TYR A 495 4.38 -5.50 6.13
C TYR A 495 4.36 -4.85 4.74
N HIS A 496 3.93 -3.59 4.63
CA HIS A 496 4.20 -2.75 3.47
C HIS A 496 5.61 -2.15 3.55
N ASN A 497 5.97 -1.61 4.72
CA ASN A 497 7.35 -1.24 5.03
C ASN A 497 8.19 -2.51 5.11
N ASN A 498 9.45 -2.46 4.64
CA ASN A 498 10.39 -3.58 4.76
C ASN A 498 9.85 -4.92 4.23
N GLY A 499 8.87 -4.86 3.33
CA GLY A 499 8.17 -6.00 2.76
C GLY A 499 8.37 -6.11 1.26
N ILE A 500 8.34 -7.34 0.76
CA ILE A 500 8.30 -7.65 -0.66
C ILE A 500 7.01 -8.43 -0.92
N TRP A 501 6.18 -7.91 -1.82
CA TRP A 501 4.92 -8.51 -2.20
C TRP A 501 5.05 -9.13 -3.60
N PRO A 502 4.84 -10.45 -3.77
CA PRO A 502 5.05 -11.13 -5.05
C PRO A 502 4.24 -10.54 -6.22
N PHE A 503 3.05 -9.98 -5.96
CA PHE A 503 2.26 -9.35 -7.02
C PHE A 503 2.90 -8.04 -7.51
N VAL A 504 3.47 -7.22 -6.62
CA VAL A 504 4.20 -6.00 -6.97
C VAL A 504 5.43 -6.36 -7.79
N GLN A 505 6.18 -7.38 -7.33
CA GLN A 505 7.30 -7.94 -8.10
C GLN A 505 6.86 -8.44 -9.47
N SER A 506 5.64 -8.99 -9.60
CA SER A 506 5.10 -9.45 -10.88
C SER A 506 4.85 -8.29 -11.84
N PHE A 507 4.26 -7.17 -11.39
CA PHE A 507 4.14 -5.96 -12.20
C PHE A 507 5.50 -5.38 -12.58
N TRP A 508 6.46 -5.35 -11.65
CA TRP A 508 7.84 -4.94 -11.92
C TRP A 508 8.48 -5.79 -13.02
N ASN A 509 8.26 -7.11 -12.99
CA ASN A 509 8.76 -8.02 -14.02
C ASN A 509 8.14 -7.75 -15.40
N LEU A 510 6.85 -7.44 -15.45
CA LEU A 510 6.17 -7.08 -16.70
C LEU A 510 6.67 -5.73 -17.24
N ALA A 511 6.94 -4.75 -16.37
CA ALA A 511 7.55 -3.48 -16.74
C ALA A 511 8.98 -3.69 -17.29
N ALA A 512 9.79 -4.51 -16.61
CA ALA A 512 11.12 -4.91 -17.06
C ALA A 512 11.08 -5.61 -18.42
N ALA A 513 10.09 -6.48 -18.64
CA ALA A 513 9.88 -7.16 -19.91
C ALA A 513 9.51 -6.18 -21.04
N LYS A 514 8.64 -5.21 -20.77
CA LYS A 514 8.25 -4.15 -21.73
C LYS A 514 9.44 -3.28 -22.14
N VAL A 515 10.32 -2.94 -21.20
CA VAL A 515 11.56 -2.19 -21.46
C VAL A 515 12.64 -3.06 -22.13
N GLY A 516 12.56 -4.38 -21.94
CA GLY A 516 13.54 -5.33 -22.42
C GLY A 516 14.75 -5.49 -21.49
N ASN A 517 14.64 -5.26 -20.18
CA ASN A 517 15.73 -5.49 -19.22
C ASN A 517 15.80 -6.97 -18.81
N GLU A 518 16.61 -7.77 -19.52
CA GLU A 518 16.74 -9.22 -19.29
C GLU A 518 17.18 -9.58 -17.86
N LYS A 519 18.11 -8.81 -17.27
CA LYS A 519 18.60 -9.07 -15.90
C LYS A 519 17.52 -8.81 -14.85
N ALA A 520 16.75 -7.74 -15.00
CA ALA A 520 15.63 -7.45 -14.11
C ALA A 520 14.54 -8.53 -14.17
N VAL A 521 14.23 -9.02 -15.38
CA VAL A 521 13.28 -10.13 -15.56
C VAL A 521 13.80 -11.43 -14.92
N GLU A 522 15.05 -11.80 -15.16
CA GLU A 522 15.66 -13.01 -14.56
C GLU A 522 15.66 -12.95 -13.03
N TYR A 523 16.07 -11.79 -12.48
CA TYR A 523 16.10 -11.53 -11.04
C TYR A 523 14.70 -11.63 -10.41
N GLY A 524 13.73 -10.95 -10.99
CA GLY A 524 12.38 -10.91 -10.43
C GLY A 524 11.60 -12.22 -10.58
N LEU A 525 11.86 -13.00 -11.64
CA LEU A 525 11.39 -14.39 -11.72
C LEU A 525 11.97 -15.24 -10.59
N ALA A 526 13.27 -15.08 -10.31
CA ALA A 526 13.93 -15.82 -9.27
C ALA A 526 13.38 -15.48 -7.87
N SER A 527 13.05 -14.20 -7.60
CA SER A 527 12.41 -13.76 -6.37
C SER A 527 11.07 -14.47 -6.12
N ILE A 528 10.15 -14.43 -7.10
CA ILE A 528 8.82 -15.06 -7.00
C ILE A 528 8.94 -16.58 -6.85
N TYR A 529 9.74 -17.23 -7.69
CA TYR A 529 9.89 -18.69 -7.66
C TYR A 529 10.61 -19.17 -6.41
N ARG A 530 11.56 -18.39 -5.87
CA ARG A 530 12.21 -18.71 -4.61
C ARG A 530 11.20 -18.73 -3.46
N ALA A 531 10.40 -17.69 -3.31
CA ALA A 531 9.39 -17.60 -2.25
C ALA A 531 8.38 -18.75 -2.37
N ALA A 532 7.70 -18.89 -3.52
CA ALA A 532 6.65 -19.90 -3.68
C ALA A 532 7.18 -21.34 -3.55
N ALA A 533 8.39 -21.64 -4.03
CA ALA A 533 8.97 -22.97 -3.92
C ALA A 533 9.39 -23.31 -2.49
N LEU A 534 10.05 -22.41 -1.77
CA LEU A 534 10.48 -22.66 -0.40
C LEU A 534 9.28 -22.76 0.54
N PHE A 535 8.27 -21.90 0.36
CA PHE A 535 7.11 -21.84 1.25
C PHE A 535 6.00 -22.84 0.89
N LEU A 536 6.06 -23.43 -0.30
CA LEU A 536 5.05 -24.33 -0.86
C LEU A 536 3.64 -23.72 -0.96
N SER A 537 3.57 -22.39 -1.10
CA SER A 537 2.35 -21.62 -1.34
C SER A 537 2.71 -20.23 -1.86
N ASN A 538 1.79 -19.56 -2.55
CA ASN A 538 1.92 -18.15 -2.86
C ASN A 538 1.42 -17.31 -1.65
N TYR A 539 2.35 -16.87 -0.81
CA TYR A 539 2.09 -15.98 0.32
C TYR A 539 1.89 -14.52 -0.13
N GLU A 540 1.21 -13.72 0.68
CA GLU A 540 0.96 -12.30 0.40
C GLU A 540 2.25 -11.48 0.33
N ASN A 541 3.13 -11.67 1.31
CA ASN A 541 4.36 -10.90 1.44
C ASN A 541 5.46 -11.69 2.17
N PHE A 542 6.68 -11.16 2.18
CA PHE A 542 7.79 -11.66 2.98
C PHE A 542 8.76 -10.52 3.34
N VAL A 543 9.54 -10.72 4.41
CA VAL A 543 10.45 -9.72 4.97
C VAL A 543 11.63 -9.45 4.02
N ALA A 544 11.92 -8.18 3.72
CA ALA A 544 12.95 -7.80 2.76
C ALA A 544 14.38 -8.07 3.23
N GLU A 545 14.62 -8.15 4.54
CA GLU A 545 15.95 -8.36 5.13
C GLU A 545 16.44 -9.80 5.07
N ASN A 546 15.54 -10.77 5.23
CA ASN A 546 15.90 -12.20 5.36
C ASN A 546 15.11 -13.12 4.40
N GLY A 547 14.12 -12.58 3.71
CA GLY A 547 13.27 -13.32 2.78
C GLY A 547 12.32 -14.30 3.47
N ASP A 548 12.05 -14.20 4.77
CA ASP A 548 11.14 -15.12 5.47
C ASP A 548 9.67 -14.67 5.36
N TYR A 549 8.75 -15.62 5.30
CA TYR A 549 7.29 -15.33 5.33
C TYR A 549 6.78 -15.08 6.75
N ILE A 550 7.55 -15.49 7.76
CA ILE A 550 7.31 -15.14 9.18
C ILE A 550 8.14 -13.91 9.54
N GLY A 551 7.56 -13.01 10.33
CA GLY A 551 8.16 -11.73 10.74
C GLY A 551 7.52 -10.52 10.07
N THR A 552 6.46 -10.73 9.29
CA THR A 552 5.57 -9.67 8.81
C THR A 552 4.36 -9.56 9.76
N GLU A 553 3.78 -8.36 9.92
CA GLU A 553 2.65 -8.13 10.85
C GLU A 553 1.47 -9.07 10.57
N ILE A 554 1.07 -9.15 9.30
CA ILE A 554 0.06 -10.10 8.83
C ILE A 554 0.50 -10.77 7.52
N ASN A 555 0.04 -12.00 7.32
CA ASN A 555 0.32 -12.78 6.12
C ASN A 555 -0.64 -13.96 5.96
N SER A 556 -0.94 -14.32 4.71
CA SER A 556 -1.72 -15.52 4.37
C SER A 556 -1.08 -16.25 3.20
N HIS A 557 -1.09 -17.57 3.32
CA HIS A 557 -0.91 -18.49 2.20
C HIS A 557 -2.12 -18.42 1.26
N ARG A 558 -1.98 -18.90 0.02
CA ARG A 558 -2.99 -18.79 -1.03
C ARG A 558 -3.49 -17.35 -1.22
N MET A 559 -2.59 -16.38 -1.27
CA MET A 559 -2.97 -14.99 -1.52
C MET A 559 -3.30 -14.76 -2.99
N LEU A 560 -4.46 -14.16 -3.27
CA LEU A 560 -5.05 -14.03 -4.61
C LEU A 560 -4.13 -13.32 -5.61
N TRP A 561 -3.47 -12.25 -5.18
CA TRP A 561 -2.63 -11.44 -6.06
C TRP A 561 -1.30 -12.13 -6.32
N SER A 562 -0.73 -12.77 -5.30
CA SER A 562 0.54 -13.48 -5.41
C SER A 562 0.41 -14.70 -6.32
N MET A 563 -0.67 -15.48 -6.20
CA MET A 563 -0.93 -16.57 -7.13
C MET A 563 -1.22 -16.06 -8.55
N ALA A 564 -1.95 -14.95 -8.70
CA ALA A 564 -2.18 -14.32 -10.00
C ALA A 564 -0.87 -13.84 -10.63
N GLY A 565 0.04 -13.27 -9.83
CA GLY A 565 1.38 -12.87 -10.24
C GLY A 565 2.21 -14.04 -10.79
N ASN A 566 2.19 -15.18 -10.09
CA ASN A 566 2.84 -16.41 -10.54
C ASN A 566 2.26 -16.91 -11.88
N LEU A 567 0.93 -16.96 -12.01
CA LEU A 567 0.24 -17.32 -13.26
C LEU A 567 0.55 -16.36 -14.40
N ALA A 568 0.73 -15.06 -14.11
CA ALA A 568 1.08 -14.03 -15.08
C ALA A 568 2.50 -14.23 -15.65
N MET A 569 3.46 -14.75 -14.87
CA MET A 569 4.80 -15.06 -15.39
C MET A 569 4.75 -16.11 -16.50
N VAL A 570 3.80 -17.04 -16.47
CA VAL A 570 3.58 -17.97 -17.59
C VAL A 570 2.85 -17.28 -18.74
N HIS A 571 1.66 -16.73 -18.48
CA HIS A 571 0.77 -16.24 -19.55
C HIS A 571 1.26 -14.96 -20.20
N ARG A 572 1.60 -13.94 -19.40
CA ARG A 572 1.94 -12.60 -19.88
C ARG A 572 3.41 -12.44 -20.22
N LEU A 573 4.29 -13.18 -19.56
CA LEU A 573 5.73 -13.08 -19.77
C LEU A 573 6.24 -14.16 -20.73
N PHE A 574 6.17 -15.45 -20.36
CA PHE A 574 6.76 -16.53 -21.19
C PHE A 574 5.99 -16.84 -22.48
N ILE A 575 4.66 -16.83 -22.42
CA ILE A 575 3.81 -16.95 -23.62
C ILE A 575 3.62 -15.58 -24.28
N GLY A 576 3.65 -14.50 -23.50
CA GLY A 576 3.61 -13.14 -24.04
C GLY A 576 2.22 -12.66 -24.42
N MET A 577 1.17 -13.08 -23.72
CA MET A 577 -0.21 -12.79 -24.10
C MET A 577 -0.63 -11.38 -23.67
N TYR A 578 -0.92 -10.53 -24.66
CA TYR A 578 -1.52 -9.22 -24.49
C TYR A 578 -2.88 -9.20 -25.18
N PHE A 579 -3.95 -9.04 -24.39
CA PHE A 579 -5.31 -8.99 -24.91
C PHE A 579 -5.60 -7.58 -25.43
N GLU A 580 -6.10 -7.52 -26.66
CA GLU A 580 -6.60 -6.34 -27.36
C GLU A 580 -8.10 -6.53 -27.63
N VAL A 581 -8.81 -5.48 -28.05
CA VAL A 581 -10.26 -5.56 -28.30
C VAL A 581 -10.58 -6.59 -29.40
N ASP A 582 -9.70 -6.69 -30.38
CA ASP A 582 -9.82 -7.50 -31.59
C ASP A 582 -9.01 -8.81 -31.57
N GLY A 583 -8.33 -9.15 -30.46
CA GLY A 583 -7.57 -10.40 -30.40
C GLY A 583 -6.51 -10.50 -29.31
N ILE A 584 -5.57 -11.42 -29.50
CA ILE A 584 -4.40 -11.61 -28.66
C ILE A 584 -3.15 -11.27 -29.47
N ARG A 585 -2.38 -10.30 -28.99
CA ARG A 585 -1.02 -10.06 -29.47
C ARG A 585 -0.04 -10.88 -28.64
N PHE A 586 0.87 -11.58 -29.31
CA PHE A 586 1.92 -12.36 -28.69
C PHE A 586 3.25 -11.62 -28.73
N ASN A 587 3.84 -11.40 -27.55
CA ASN A 587 5.17 -10.81 -27.37
C ASN A 587 5.90 -11.49 -26.20
N PRO A 588 6.32 -12.76 -26.36
CA PRO A 588 6.98 -13.52 -25.30
C PRO A 588 8.35 -12.95 -24.97
N VAL A 589 8.65 -12.86 -23.68
CA VAL A 589 9.94 -12.41 -23.15
C VAL A 589 10.53 -13.50 -22.28
N ILE A 590 11.62 -14.09 -22.76
CA ILE A 590 12.22 -15.28 -22.17
C ILE A 590 13.72 -15.03 -21.97
N PRO A 591 14.21 -14.92 -20.72
CA PRO A 591 15.64 -14.83 -20.47
C PRO A 591 16.37 -16.07 -20.98
N LYS A 592 17.62 -15.91 -21.41
CA LYS A 592 18.44 -16.98 -21.98
C LYS A 592 18.61 -18.19 -21.06
N SER A 593 18.62 -17.98 -19.75
CA SER A 593 18.66 -19.05 -18.74
C SER A 593 17.40 -19.93 -18.75
N TYR A 594 16.26 -19.38 -19.19
CA TYR A 594 14.97 -20.06 -19.36
C TYR A 594 14.73 -20.58 -20.79
N LYS A 595 15.77 -20.62 -21.64
CA LYS A 595 15.66 -21.18 -23.00
C LYS A 595 15.10 -22.60 -23.01
N GLY A 596 14.54 -22.97 -24.16
CA GLY A 596 13.97 -24.28 -24.42
C GLY A 596 12.58 -24.16 -25.01
N LYS A 597 11.93 -25.29 -25.18
CA LYS A 597 10.55 -25.37 -25.65
C LYS A 597 9.57 -25.33 -24.47
N ARG A 598 8.47 -24.61 -24.64
CA ARG A 598 7.34 -24.58 -23.70
C ARG A 598 6.00 -24.60 -24.42
N THR A 599 4.99 -25.19 -23.79
CA THR A 599 3.64 -25.29 -24.34
C THR A 599 2.59 -24.86 -23.33
N LEU A 600 1.55 -24.17 -23.79
CA LEU A 600 0.31 -23.93 -23.06
C LEU A 600 -0.83 -24.56 -23.87
N SER A 601 -1.40 -25.65 -23.37
CA SER A 601 -2.47 -26.38 -24.06
C SER A 601 -3.83 -26.09 -23.44
N ASN A 602 -4.89 -26.23 -24.23
CA ASN A 602 -6.28 -26.06 -23.78
C ASN A 602 -6.55 -24.65 -23.20
N PHE A 603 -5.92 -23.61 -23.76
CA PHE A 603 -6.21 -22.23 -23.38
C PHE A 603 -7.48 -21.75 -24.06
N LYS A 604 -8.52 -21.41 -23.28
CA LYS A 604 -9.79 -20.95 -23.81
C LYS A 604 -9.76 -19.44 -24.02
N TYR A 605 -10.18 -18.98 -25.19
CA TYR A 605 -10.31 -17.58 -25.52
C TYR A 605 -11.54 -17.38 -26.39
N ARG A 606 -12.57 -16.72 -25.85
CA ARG A 606 -13.88 -16.59 -26.50
C ARG A 606 -14.38 -17.95 -27.01
N ASN A 607 -14.68 -18.07 -28.31
CA ASN A 607 -15.15 -19.30 -28.94
C ASN A 607 -14.01 -20.24 -29.39
N ALA A 608 -12.74 -19.88 -29.12
CA ALA A 608 -11.56 -20.64 -29.49
C ALA A 608 -10.93 -21.40 -28.32
N VAL A 609 -10.21 -22.47 -28.66
CA VAL A 609 -9.30 -23.21 -27.78
C VAL A 609 -7.93 -23.28 -28.44
N LEU A 610 -6.92 -22.73 -27.77
CA LEU A 610 -5.57 -22.61 -28.28
C LEU A 610 -4.65 -23.65 -27.65
N ASP A 611 -3.87 -24.33 -28.51
CA ASP A 611 -2.65 -25.02 -28.13
C ASP A 611 -1.46 -24.19 -28.62
N ILE A 612 -0.69 -23.63 -27.70
CA ILE A 612 0.37 -22.68 -27.97
C ILE A 612 1.71 -23.34 -27.68
N GLU A 613 2.65 -23.29 -28.63
CA GLU A 613 4.04 -23.69 -28.44
C GLU A 613 4.95 -22.49 -28.66
N VAL A 614 5.86 -22.24 -27.72
CA VAL A 614 6.94 -21.25 -27.86
C VAL A 614 8.28 -21.98 -27.80
N ASP A 615 9.10 -21.83 -28.85
CA ASP A 615 10.42 -22.44 -28.97
C ASP A 615 11.51 -21.38 -28.99
N GLY A 616 12.40 -21.43 -28.00
CA GLY A 616 13.59 -20.57 -27.91
C GLY A 616 13.58 -19.58 -26.75
N PHE A 617 14.38 -18.52 -26.90
CA PHE A 617 14.53 -17.42 -25.92
C PHE A 617 14.71 -16.06 -26.62
N GLY A 618 14.65 -14.98 -25.85
CA GLY A 618 14.70 -13.60 -26.33
C GLY A 618 13.38 -12.86 -26.09
N ASN A 619 13.28 -11.64 -26.61
CA ASN A 619 12.06 -10.83 -26.65
C ASN A 619 11.60 -10.52 -28.10
N GLU A 620 12.18 -11.19 -29.10
CA GLU A 620 11.84 -11.02 -30.51
C GLU A 620 11.43 -12.36 -31.15
N ILE A 621 10.32 -12.32 -31.91
CA ILE A 621 9.78 -13.45 -32.65
C ILE A 621 10.47 -13.56 -34.02
N GLU A 622 10.98 -14.75 -34.36
CA GLU A 622 11.49 -15.10 -35.70
C GLU A 622 10.35 -15.47 -36.65
N SER A 623 9.42 -16.30 -36.17
CA SER A 623 8.24 -16.70 -36.94
C SER A 623 7.06 -17.03 -36.03
N PHE A 624 5.88 -16.61 -36.45
CA PHE A 624 4.60 -16.98 -35.83
C PHE A 624 3.75 -17.74 -36.84
N LEU A 625 3.28 -18.92 -36.47
CA LEU A 625 2.39 -19.75 -37.27
C LEU A 625 1.05 -19.91 -36.54
N LEU A 626 -0.04 -19.69 -37.27
CA LEU A 626 -1.40 -20.03 -36.87
C LEU A 626 -1.90 -21.13 -37.80
N ASP A 627 -2.19 -22.30 -37.24
CA ASP A 627 -2.61 -23.50 -38.00
C ASP A 627 -1.66 -23.84 -39.16
N GLY A 628 -0.36 -23.66 -38.92
CA GLY A 628 0.71 -23.90 -39.90
C GLY A 628 0.90 -22.78 -40.93
N GLN A 629 0.08 -21.72 -40.92
CA GLN A 629 0.23 -20.56 -41.79
C GLN A 629 0.96 -19.42 -41.09
N ARG A 630 1.90 -18.78 -41.79
CA ARG A 630 2.66 -17.67 -41.23
C ARG A 630 1.82 -16.40 -41.12
N ILE A 631 1.85 -15.79 -39.93
CA ILE A 631 1.23 -14.48 -39.64
C ILE A 631 2.35 -13.51 -39.22
N GLU A 632 2.43 -12.34 -39.84
CA GLU A 632 3.56 -11.41 -39.64
C GLU A 632 3.50 -10.65 -38.30
N ASN A 633 2.32 -10.32 -37.80
CA ASN A 633 2.16 -9.46 -36.61
C ASN A 633 2.00 -10.22 -35.29
N ALA A 634 2.26 -11.55 -35.28
CA ALA A 634 2.10 -12.42 -34.12
C ALA A 634 0.77 -12.21 -33.38
N PHE A 635 -0.33 -12.22 -34.14
CA PHE A 635 -1.65 -11.84 -33.66
C PHE A 635 -2.65 -12.98 -33.91
N PHE A 636 -3.45 -13.27 -32.89
CA PHE A 636 -4.58 -14.20 -32.96
C PHE A 636 -5.89 -13.39 -32.98
N PRO A 637 -6.62 -13.37 -34.11
CA PRO A 637 -7.88 -12.64 -34.22
C PRO A 637 -9.00 -13.21 -33.34
N ALA A 638 -9.82 -12.34 -32.77
CA ALA A 638 -10.83 -12.73 -31.79
C ALA A 638 -12.08 -13.41 -32.35
N GLU A 639 -12.32 -13.29 -33.66
CA GLU A 639 -13.44 -13.90 -34.37
C GLU A 639 -13.21 -15.38 -34.71
N LEU A 640 -11.99 -15.89 -34.50
CA LEU A 640 -11.68 -17.29 -34.74
C LEU A 640 -12.36 -18.19 -33.71
N GLU A 641 -12.84 -19.35 -34.17
CA GLU A 641 -13.61 -20.29 -33.37
C GLU A 641 -13.07 -21.71 -33.50
N GLY A 642 -13.29 -22.51 -32.46
CA GLY A 642 -12.85 -23.90 -32.44
C GLY A 642 -11.39 -24.04 -32.04
N LYS A 643 -10.76 -25.15 -32.44
CA LYS A 643 -9.41 -25.48 -31.98
C LYS A 643 -8.35 -24.95 -32.93
N HIS A 644 -7.38 -24.21 -32.38
CA HIS A 644 -6.26 -23.64 -33.13
C HIS A 644 -4.91 -24.00 -32.52
N ILE A 645 -3.89 -24.06 -33.37
CA ILE A 645 -2.50 -24.28 -32.97
C ILE A 645 -1.71 -23.01 -33.28
N VAL A 646 -1.04 -22.49 -32.26
CA VAL A 646 -0.12 -21.35 -32.37
C VAL A 646 1.30 -21.85 -32.15
N ASN A 647 2.19 -21.64 -33.12
CA ASN A 647 3.62 -21.94 -32.97
C ASN A 647 4.43 -20.66 -33.09
N ILE A 648 5.17 -20.33 -32.03
CA ILE A 648 6.02 -19.16 -31.93
C ILE A 648 7.47 -19.63 -31.86
N LYS A 649 8.28 -19.20 -32.82
CA LYS A 649 9.72 -19.43 -32.80
C LYS A 649 10.41 -18.12 -32.47
N MET A 650 11.24 -18.13 -31.43
CA MET A 650 12.03 -16.97 -31.01
C MET A 650 13.32 -16.85 -31.82
N LYS A 651 13.84 -15.63 -31.95
CA LYS A 651 15.13 -15.39 -32.63
C LYS A 651 16.34 -15.99 -31.93
N ASN A 652 16.21 -16.38 -30.64
CA ASN A 652 17.31 -16.89 -29.82
C ASN A 652 18.44 -15.87 -29.62
N GLU A 653 18.05 -14.62 -29.37
CA GLU A 653 18.94 -13.50 -29.09
C GLU A 653 18.72 -13.00 -27.66
N SER A 654 19.81 -12.69 -26.94
CA SER A 654 19.72 -11.99 -25.66
C SER A 654 19.34 -10.54 -25.91
N PHE A 655 18.48 -9.98 -25.07
CA PHE A 655 17.75 -8.76 -25.40
C PHE A 655 18.14 -7.52 -24.60
N SER A 656 19.04 -7.62 -23.62
CA SER A 656 19.67 -6.43 -23.03
C SER A 656 20.91 -6.74 -22.19
N SER A 657 21.81 -5.75 -22.14
CA SER A 657 22.94 -5.69 -21.18
C SER A 657 22.70 -4.71 -20.03
N LEU A 658 21.50 -4.13 -19.92
CA LEU A 658 21.14 -3.23 -18.84
C LEU A 658 21.29 -3.94 -17.50
N ASP A 659 21.81 -3.21 -16.52
CA ASP A 659 21.98 -3.70 -15.14
C ASP A 659 20.72 -3.46 -14.30
N ILE A 660 20.73 -4.04 -13.10
CA ILE A 660 19.81 -3.71 -12.02
C ILE A 660 20.57 -2.93 -10.94
N ASN A 661 19.91 -1.99 -10.28
CA ASN A 661 20.49 -1.30 -9.12
C ASN A 661 20.24 -2.10 -7.84
N LEU A 662 20.99 -3.20 -7.67
CA LEU A 662 20.95 -4.01 -6.46
C LEU A 662 21.64 -3.25 -5.32
N VAL A 663 20.89 -2.93 -4.27
CA VAL A 663 21.33 -2.16 -3.10
C VAL A 663 21.09 -2.93 -1.81
N ALA A 664 21.85 -2.58 -0.76
CA ALA A 664 21.55 -3.06 0.58
C ALA A 664 20.16 -2.57 1.03
N ASN A 665 19.46 -3.38 1.82
CA ASN A 665 18.24 -2.92 2.48
C ASN A 665 18.61 -1.85 3.52
N LYS A 666 18.00 -0.67 3.42
CA LYS A 666 18.35 0.51 4.23
C LYS A 666 17.10 1.18 4.77
N PHE A 667 17.29 1.90 5.87
CA PHE A 667 16.24 2.64 6.56
C PHE A 667 16.59 4.13 6.59
N SER A 668 15.58 4.99 6.44
CA SER A 668 15.74 6.41 6.70
C SER A 668 15.84 6.69 8.20
N LEU A 669 16.29 7.89 8.56
CA LEU A 669 16.12 8.40 9.92
C LEU A 669 14.63 8.69 10.23
N PRO A 670 14.22 8.74 11.50
CA PRO A 670 12.91 9.25 11.89
C PRO A 670 12.80 10.75 11.56
N ASN A 671 11.58 11.23 11.29
CA ASN A 671 11.36 12.65 11.07
C ASN A 671 11.62 13.45 12.36
N PRO A 672 12.23 14.65 12.26
CA PRO A 672 12.35 15.56 13.39
C PRO A 672 10.99 15.90 14.02
N GLN A 673 10.98 16.04 15.34
CA GLN A 673 9.84 16.54 16.11
C GLN A 673 10.10 18.00 16.42
N THR A 674 9.31 18.89 15.81
CA THR A 674 9.60 20.32 15.77
C THR A 674 8.58 21.12 16.56
N LYS A 675 9.05 22.15 17.25
CA LYS A 675 8.18 23.17 17.87
C LYS A 675 8.73 24.57 17.61
N VAL A 676 7.86 25.57 17.78
CA VAL A 676 8.25 26.98 17.71
C VAL A 676 8.47 27.52 19.12
N GLU A 677 9.65 28.06 19.39
CA GLU A 677 9.97 28.70 20.67
C GLU A 677 10.86 29.94 20.42
N ASN A 678 10.49 31.08 21.00
CA ASN A 678 11.24 32.34 20.88
C ASN A 678 11.60 32.73 19.43
N SER A 679 10.66 32.56 18.49
CA SER A 679 10.83 32.79 17.04
C SER A 679 11.86 31.86 16.36
N LYS A 680 12.11 30.69 16.95
CA LYS A 680 12.93 29.65 16.35
C LYS A 680 12.12 28.37 16.20
N ILE A 681 12.42 27.65 15.13
CA ILE A 681 12.05 26.24 14.99
C ILE A 681 13.14 25.42 15.65
N ILE A 682 12.77 24.66 16.67
CA ILE A 682 13.67 23.82 17.46
C ILE A 682 13.21 22.37 17.41
N TRP A 683 14.17 21.45 17.49
CA TRP A 683 13.95 20.01 17.53
C TRP A 683 15.08 19.35 18.31
N ASN A 684 14.80 18.16 18.86
CA ASN A 684 15.82 17.33 19.48
C ASN A 684 16.74 16.72 18.40
N PRO A 685 18.06 16.61 18.64
CA PRO A 685 18.96 15.96 17.69
C PRO A 685 18.53 14.52 17.40
N VAL A 686 18.33 14.19 16.12
CA VAL A 686 18.06 12.84 15.64
C VAL A 686 19.36 12.05 15.58
N LYS A 687 19.40 10.89 16.26
CA LYS A 687 20.58 10.00 16.26
C LYS A 687 20.95 9.59 14.83
N GLY A 688 22.21 9.79 14.45
CA GLY A 688 22.71 9.48 13.10
C GLY A 688 22.54 10.61 12.08
N ALA A 689 21.83 11.68 12.39
CA ALA A 689 21.72 12.84 11.50
C ALA A 689 23.05 13.59 11.38
N LYS A 690 23.46 13.88 10.14
CA LYS A 690 24.61 14.74 9.83
C LYS A 690 24.21 16.18 9.61
N SER A 691 23.01 16.40 9.07
CA SER A 691 22.43 17.71 8.84
C SER A 691 20.91 17.62 8.81
N TYR A 692 20.26 18.77 8.78
CA TYR A 692 18.83 18.93 8.63
C TYR A 692 18.54 19.85 7.44
N LYS A 693 17.44 19.61 6.73
CA LYS A 693 16.94 20.54 5.71
C LYS A 693 15.69 21.24 6.24
N ILE A 694 15.62 22.55 6.02
CA ILE A 694 14.46 23.38 6.31
C ILE A 694 13.71 23.59 5.01
N TYR A 695 12.41 23.36 5.06
CA TYR A 695 11.47 23.67 3.99
C TYR A 695 10.59 24.83 4.43
N LYS A 696 10.30 25.74 3.51
CA LYS A 696 9.35 26.85 3.66
C LYS A 696 8.36 26.76 2.51
N ASP A 697 7.07 26.68 2.83
CA ASP A 697 5.97 26.59 1.88
C ASP A 697 6.18 25.45 0.87
N GLY A 698 6.59 24.28 1.38
CA GLY A 698 6.87 23.07 0.60
C GLY A 698 8.20 23.08 -0.18
N ALA A 699 8.87 24.23 -0.29
CA ALA A 699 10.12 24.38 -1.04
C ALA A 699 11.35 24.30 -0.12
N PHE A 700 12.43 23.68 -0.61
CA PHE A 700 13.71 23.65 0.11
C PHE A 700 14.24 25.06 0.31
N LEU A 701 14.49 25.43 1.57
CA LEU A 701 15.01 26.74 1.95
C LEU A 701 16.53 26.70 2.18
N LYS A 702 16.99 25.84 3.11
CA LYS A 702 18.42 25.70 3.42
C LYS A 702 18.71 24.46 4.27
N SER A 703 19.98 24.08 4.33
CA SER A 703 20.50 23.10 5.29
C SER A 703 21.03 23.76 6.57
N THR A 704 20.97 23.04 7.69
CA THR A 704 21.46 23.48 9.01
C THR A 704 21.87 22.26 9.86
N ASN A 705 22.62 22.49 10.94
CA ASN A 705 22.96 21.46 11.94
C ASN A 705 22.27 21.71 13.29
N THR A 706 21.53 22.81 13.39
CA THR A 706 20.91 23.32 14.62
C THR A 706 19.60 24.02 14.28
N GLU A 707 18.93 24.56 15.30
CA GLU A 707 17.72 25.37 15.23
C GLU A 707 17.70 26.40 14.08
N TYR A 708 16.50 26.77 13.66
CA TYR A 708 16.28 27.75 12.59
C TYR A 708 15.55 28.99 13.12
N PHE A 709 16.12 30.17 12.90
CA PHE A 709 15.47 31.44 13.22
C PHE A 709 14.49 31.84 12.11
N ILE A 710 13.24 32.14 12.49
CA ILE A 710 12.22 32.62 11.57
C ILE A 710 12.46 34.12 11.34
N HIS A 711 12.94 34.47 10.15
CA HIS A 711 13.34 35.85 9.81
C HIS A 711 12.18 36.75 9.36
N GLU A 712 11.12 36.17 8.80
CA GLU A 712 9.96 36.89 8.26
C GLU A 712 8.69 36.44 8.99
N LYS A 713 7.88 37.40 9.44
CA LYS A 713 6.57 37.17 10.08
C LYS A 713 5.40 37.81 9.33
N ASN A 714 5.65 38.31 8.13
CA ASN A 714 4.61 38.96 7.33
C ASN A 714 3.88 37.92 6.50
N GLY A 715 2.58 37.77 6.72
CA GLY A 715 1.74 36.80 6.02
C GLY A 715 1.82 35.38 6.61
N PHE A 716 1.17 34.45 5.92
CA PHE A 716 1.22 33.03 6.25
C PHE A 716 2.49 32.39 5.70
N SER A 717 3.12 31.52 6.47
CA SER A 717 4.16 30.63 5.99
C SER A 717 4.13 29.31 6.74
N GLU A 718 4.54 28.22 6.09
CA GLU A 718 4.55 26.88 6.66
C GLU A 718 5.96 26.31 6.60
N TYR A 719 6.45 25.77 7.72
CA TYR A 719 7.81 25.21 7.80
C TYR A 719 7.80 23.75 8.21
N SER A 720 8.69 22.98 7.58
CA SER A 720 8.97 21.58 7.96
C SER A 720 10.48 21.33 7.97
N VAL A 721 10.90 20.35 8.77
CA VAL A 721 12.31 19.97 8.92
C VAL A 721 12.47 18.48 8.61
N THR A 722 13.49 18.13 7.83
CA THR A 722 13.90 16.73 7.62
C THR A 722 15.29 16.50 8.19
N ALA A 723 15.59 15.26 8.58
CA ALA A 723 16.91 14.81 8.96
C ALA A 723 17.60 14.11 7.79
N VAL A 724 18.91 14.30 7.65
CA VAL A 724 19.72 13.69 6.60
C VAL A 724 20.87 12.91 7.24
N ASN A 725 20.99 11.63 6.90
CA ASN A 725 22.08 10.78 7.40
C ASN A 725 23.40 11.03 6.64
N ASP A 726 24.45 10.27 6.97
CA ASP A 726 25.77 10.34 6.34
C ASP A 726 25.83 9.86 4.89
N GLU A 727 24.85 9.08 4.47
CA GLU A 727 24.67 8.62 3.08
C GLU A 727 23.80 9.57 2.24
N GLY A 728 23.30 10.67 2.84
CA GLY A 728 22.44 11.62 2.16
C GLY A 728 20.97 11.19 2.05
N ILE A 729 20.55 10.13 2.75
CA ILE A 729 19.15 9.70 2.84
C ILE A 729 18.39 10.66 3.75
N GLU A 730 17.29 11.18 3.22
CA GLU A 730 16.40 12.11 3.91
C GLU A 730 15.25 11.37 4.60
N SER A 731 14.90 11.80 5.81
CA SER A 731 13.70 11.35 6.52
C SER A 731 12.42 11.94 5.89
N PHE A 732 11.24 11.53 6.39
CA PHE A 732 10.06 12.37 6.19
C PHE A 732 10.23 13.74 6.86
N GLY A 733 9.44 14.72 6.40
CA GLY A 733 9.31 16.03 7.01
C GLY A 733 8.60 15.93 8.36
N SER A 734 8.97 16.81 9.27
CA SER A 734 8.20 17.08 10.49
C SER A 734 6.79 17.56 10.16
N GLU A 735 5.89 17.45 11.13
CA GLU A 735 4.57 18.07 11.04
C GLU A 735 4.71 19.55 10.65
N PRO A 736 3.96 20.03 9.63
CA PRO A 736 4.09 21.40 9.15
C PRO A 736 3.71 22.43 10.22
N LEU A 737 4.62 23.36 10.49
CA LEU A 737 4.44 24.46 11.43
C LEU A 737 3.94 25.71 10.70
N ALA A 738 2.65 26.00 10.83
CA ALA A 738 2.06 27.22 10.31
C ALA A 738 2.47 28.44 11.17
N ILE A 739 3.01 29.47 10.52
CA ILE A 739 3.48 30.73 11.12
C ILE A 739 2.67 31.87 10.52
N TYR A 740 1.85 32.51 11.36
CA TYR A 740 1.07 33.70 11.03
C TYR A 740 0.79 34.52 12.31
N SER A 741 0.41 35.79 12.14
CA SER A 741 -0.03 36.63 13.25
C SER A 741 -1.45 36.24 13.68
N SER A 742 -1.74 36.21 14.97
CA SER A 742 -3.10 35.92 15.48
C SER A 742 -4.15 36.94 15.00
N GLU A 743 -3.72 38.16 14.60
CA GLU A 743 -4.62 39.16 14.01
C GLU A 743 -5.13 38.78 12.61
N ASN A 744 -4.48 37.81 11.96
CA ASN A 744 -4.88 37.26 10.66
C ASN A 744 -5.80 36.05 10.80
N GLU A 745 -6.10 35.62 12.02
CA GLU A 745 -7.02 34.54 12.32
C GLU A 745 -8.41 35.10 12.65
N LEU A 746 -9.43 34.52 12.03
CA LEU A 746 -10.82 34.76 12.34
C LEU A 746 -11.51 33.42 12.62
N VAL A 747 -12.08 33.29 13.82
CA VAL A 747 -12.84 32.10 14.25
C VAL A 747 -14.31 32.47 14.40
N LEU A 748 -15.18 31.64 13.82
CA LEU A 748 -16.64 31.77 13.92
C LEU A 748 -17.23 30.47 14.48
N GLU A 749 -17.74 30.54 15.71
CA GLU A 749 -18.48 29.47 16.40
C GLU A 749 -19.78 29.16 15.64
N LEU A 750 -19.98 27.91 15.20
CA LEU A 750 -21.05 27.55 14.27
C LEU A 750 -22.44 27.58 14.93
N GLU A 751 -22.51 27.37 16.24
CA GLU A 751 -23.75 27.40 17.01
C GLU A 751 -24.38 28.80 17.09
N ASN A 752 -23.64 29.86 16.71
CA ASN A 752 -24.20 31.21 16.59
C ASN A 752 -25.06 31.38 15.33
N TYR A 753 -24.94 30.48 14.35
CA TYR A 753 -25.60 30.58 13.04
C TYR A 753 -26.58 29.43 12.80
N ILE A 754 -26.25 28.25 13.32
CA ILE A 754 -27.00 27.01 13.11
C ILE A 754 -27.49 26.47 14.46
N THR A 755 -28.62 25.75 14.45
CA THR A 755 -29.17 25.15 15.69
C THR A 755 -28.19 24.14 16.28
N LEU A 756 -27.91 24.29 17.59
CA LEU A 756 -26.98 23.43 18.33
C LEU A 756 -27.45 21.98 18.35
N SER A 757 -26.50 21.05 18.38
CA SER A 757 -26.77 19.65 18.68
C SER A 757 -27.27 19.49 20.12
N GLY A 758 -28.18 18.54 20.35
CA GLY A 758 -28.68 18.18 21.68
C GLY A 758 -27.84 17.11 22.40
N THR A 759 -26.72 16.69 21.81
CA THR A 759 -25.82 15.67 22.36
C THR A 759 -24.89 16.24 23.44
N ASN A 760 -24.58 15.44 24.47
CA ASN A 760 -23.79 15.87 25.62
C ASN A 760 -22.27 15.59 25.47
N PHE A 761 -21.70 15.81 24.29
CA PHE A 761 -20.25 15.65 24.08
C PHE A 761 -19.48 16.79 24.74
N THR A 762 -18.19 16.60 25.00
CA THR A 762 -17.33 17.58 25.71
C THR A 762 -16.15 18.00 24.84
N ASN A 763 -15.26 18.87 25.36
CA ASN A 763 -14.05 19.37 24.69
C ASN A 763 -14.25 20.24 23.42
N PHE A 764 -15.46 20.74 23.18
CA PHE A 764 -15.76 21.74 22.14
C PHE A 764 -15.56 23.18 22.69
N SER A 765 -15.53 24.21 21.82
CA SER A 765 -15.42 25.62 22.22
C SER A 765 -16.79 26.29 22.44
N GLY A 766 -16.83 27.62 22.58
CA GLY A 766 -18.10 28.34 22.71
C GLY A 766 -19.10 27.77 23.74
N THR A 767 -20.34 27.60 23.27
CA THR A 767 -21.50 27.13 24.08
C THR A 767 -22.14 25.86 23.55
N GLY A 768 -21.72 25.41 22.37
CA GLY A 768 -22.18 24.16 21.77
C GLY A 768 -21.44 23.88 20.46
N PHE A 769 -21.97 22.91 19.72
CA PHE A 769 -21.52 22.55 18.38
C PHE A 769 -22.74 22.14 17.57
N ILE A 770 -22.60 21.95 16.26
CA ILE A 770 -23.69 21.53 15.37
C ILE A 770 -23.46 20.11 14.83
N GLU A 771 -24.55 19.38 14.58
CA GLU A 771 -24.52 18.13 13.83
C GLU A 771 -24.74 18.43 12.34
N THR A 772 -23.99 17.78 11.44
CA THR A 772 -24.37 17.63 10.03
C THR A 772 -24.47 16.16 9.67
N SER A 773 -25.55 15.77 8.99
CA SER A 773 -25.83 14.37 8.60
C SER A 773 -26.76 14.31 7.38
N HIS A 774 -27.18 13.11 6.98
CA HIS A 774 -28.21 12.95 5.94
C HIS A 774 -29.58 13.55 6.34
N LYS A 775 -29.81 13.82 7.63
CA LYS A 775 -31.11 14.28 8.16
C LYS A 775 -31.05 15.67 8.79
N THR A 776 -29.88 16.06 9.29
CA THR A 776 -29.69 17.29 10.07
C THR A 776 -28.69 18.20 9.37
N ASN A 777 -28.97 19.50 9.30
CA ASN A 777 -28.08 20.55 8.74
C ASN A 777 -27.32 20.10 7.47
N ARG A 778 -28.09 19.72 6.44
CA ARG A 778 -27.55 19.34 5.12
C ARG A 778 -26.93 20.51 4.36
N GLU A 779 -27.32 21.72 4.72
CA GLU A 779 -26.76 22.98 4.23
C GLU A 779 -26.47 23.84 5.45
N ILE A 780 -25.22 24.30 5.55
CA ILE A 780 -24.73 25.17 6.62
C ILE A 780 -24.25 26.45 5.94
N GLU A 781 -24.83 27.58 6.31
CA GLU A 781 -24.50 28.89 5.75
C GLU A 781 -23.93 29.78 6.84
N VAL A 782 -22.71 30.30 6.62
CA VAL A 782 -21.98 31.14 7.57
C VAL A 782 -21.59 32.44 6.88
N PRO A 783 -22.15 33.59 7.30
CA PRO A 783 -21.71 34.88 6.81
C PRO A 783 -20.34 35.22 7.41
N VAL A 784 -19.40 35.66 6.58
CA VAL A 784 -18.07 36.08 7.03
C VAL A 784 -17.78 37.49 6.55
N ASN A 785 -17.36 38.38 7.45
CA ASN A 785 -16.92 39.72 7.10
C ASN A 785 -15.39 39.80 7.22
N VAL A 786 -14.72 40.22 6.14
CA VAL A 786 -13.26 40.40 6.15
C VAL A 786 -12.87 41.83 5.79
N GLU A 787 -11.83 42.35 6.43
CA GLU A 787 -11.40 43.75 6.25
C GLU A 787 -10.70 44.01 4.90
N THR A 788 -10.10 42.96 4.33
CA THR A 788 -9.34 43.01 3.09
C THR A 788 -9.72 41.88 2.17
N SER A 789 -9.83 42.16 0.86
CA SER A 789 -9.90 41.08 -0.13
C SER A 789 -8.55 40.36 -0.19
N GLY A 790 -8.56 39.05 -0.43
CA GLY A 790 -7.35 38.25 -0.50
C GLY A 790 -7.65 36.76 -0.48
N ASN A 791 -6.59 35.96 -0.44
CA ASN A 791 -6.72 34.53 -0.19
C ASN A 791 -6.70 34.26 1.30
N TYR A 792 -7.57 33.34 1.70
CA TYR A 792 -7.69 32.86 3.06
C TYR A 792 -7.62 31.34 3.03
N LEU A 793 -7.03 30.76 4.06
CA LEU A 793 -7.22 29.35 4.37
C LEU A 793 -8.52 29.19 5.15
N ILE A 794 -9.28 28.14 4.87
CA ILE A 794 -10.46 27.74 5.63
C ILE A 794 -10.31 26.29 6.09
N ASP A 795 -10.52 26.06 7.38
CA ASP A 795 -10.64 24.74 7.98
C ASP A 795 -11.71 24.74 9.08
N PHE A 796 -12.16 23.54 9.46
CA PHE A 796 -13.23 23.34 10.43
C PHE A 796 -12.71 22.47 11.57
N ARG A 797 -13.04 22.86 12.79
CA ARG A 797 -12.87 22.02 13.97
C ARG A 797 -14.03 21.03 14.04
N TYR A 798 -13.73 19.74 14.06
CA TYR A 798 -14.74 18.70 13.92
C TYR A 798 -14.50 17.48 14.82
N SER A 799 -15.57 16.71 15.04
CA SER A 799 -15.51 15.36 15.59
C SER A 799 -16.31 14.38 14.71
N ASN A 800 -15.82 13.14 14.61
CA ASN A 800 -16.50 12.06 13.91
C ASN A 800 -16.23 10.73 14.61
N GLY A 801 -17.14 10.34 15.49
CA GLY A 801 -17.10 9.07 16.22
C GLY A 801 -17.79 7.91 15.50
N THR A 802 -18.07 8.00 14.20
CA THR A 802 -18.89 7.00 13.48
C THR A 802 -18.15 5.68 13.19
N GLY A 803 -16.85 5.59 13.47
CA GLY A 803 -16.14 4.33 13.41
C GLY A 803 -14.63 4.48 13.66
N PRO A 804 -13.86 3.39 13.48
CA PRO A 804 -12.46 3.33 13.87
C PRO A 804 -11.57 4.32 13.11
N TRP A 805 -10.37 4.56 13.64
CA TRP A 805 -9.41 5.48 13.03
C TRP A 805 -8.78 4.93 11.75
N ASN A 806 -8.67 3.61 11.61
CA ASN A 806 -7.83 2.90 10.63
C ASN A 806 -8.63 2.10 9.58
N THR A 807 -9.96 2.13 9.60
CA THR A 807 -10.80 1.31 8.73
C THR A 807 -12.19 1.95 8.57
N ASP A 808 -13.16 1.21 8.01
CA ASP A 808 -14.52 1.64 7.71
C ASP A 808 -14.65 2.74 6.65
N ASN A 809 -15.90 3.03 6.27
CA ASN A 809 -16.26 3.80 5.08
C ASN A 809 -17.14 5.04 5.39
N ASN A 810 -17.06 5.57 6.62
CA ASN A 810 -17.99 6.59 7.14
C ASN A 810 -17.41 8.01 7.12
N CYS A 811 -16.42 8.30 6.28
CA CYS A 811 -15.91 9.67 6.14
C CYS A 811 -17.05 10.62 5.77
N ALA A 812 -17.28 11.67 6.57
CA ALA A 812 -18.27 12.67 6.21
C ALA A 812 -17.67 13.67 5.22
N VAL A 813 -18.42 14.02 4.18
CA VAL A 813 -17.93 14.87 3.08
C VAL A 813 -18.92 15.99 2.80
N ARG A 814 -18.45 17.23 2.67
CA ARG A 814 -19.29 18.39 2.32
C ARG A 814 -18.66 19.20 1.22
N SER A 815 -19.47 19.62 0.26
CA SER A 815 -19.07 20.57 -0.78
C SER A 815 -19.00 21.98 -0.21
N LEU A 816 -17.88 22.67 -0.46
CA LEU A 816 -17.64 24.03 -0.02
C LEU A 816 -17.96 25.01 -1.15
N TYR A 817 -18.76 26.02 -0.85
CA TYR A 817 -19.06 27.14 -1.73
C TYR A 817 -18.70 28.47 -1.07
N VAL A 818 -18.17 29.39 -1.87
CA VAL A 818 -17.85 30.76 -1.47
C VAL A 818 -18.54 31.69 -2.44
N ASN A 819 -19.47 32.52 -1.95
CA ASN A 819 -20.30 33.40 -2.77
C ASN A 819 -20.96 32.64 -3.95
N ASP A 820 -21.55 31.48 -3.63
CA ASP A 820 -22.19 30.52 -4.54
C ASP A 820 -21.25 29.85 -5.58
N ALA A 821 -19.95 30.12 -5.55
CA ALA A 821 -18.96 29.43 -6.38
C ALA A 821 -18.40 28.19 -5.68
N TYR A 822 -18.47 27.03 -6.32
CA TYR A 822 -17.90 25.77 -5.82
C TYR A 822 -16.37 25.86 -5.69
N GLN A 823 -15.84 25.46 -4.54
CA GLN A 823 -14.40 25.49 -4.25
C GLN A 823 -13.77 24.09 -4.15
N GLY A 824 -14.56 23.05 -3.89
CA GLY A 824 -14.08 21.70 -3.61
C GLY A 824 -14.82 21.06 -2.45
N VAL A 825 -14.18 20.15 -1.71
CA VAL A 825 -14.79 19.44 -0.58
C VAL A 825 -13.99 19.60 0.71
N GLN A 826 -14.71 19.68 1.82
CA GLN A 826 -14.18 19.43 3.16
C GLN A 826 -14.50 17.99 3.57
N VAL A 827 -13.49 17.30 4.07
CA VAL A 827 -13.59 15.94 4.59
C VAL A 827 -13.49 15.95 6.11
N PHE A 828 -14.27 15.07 6.71
CA PHE A 828 -14.32 14.85 8.15
C PHE A 828 -14.18 13.34 8.42
N PRO A 829 -12.97 12.76 8.23
CA PRO A 829 -12.73 11.34 8.47
C PRO A 829 -12.98 10.96 9.93
N GLN A 830 -13.25 9.67 10.17
CA GLN A 830 -13.41 9.13 11.50
C GLN A 830 -12.20 9.45 12.41
N ARG A 831 -12.49 9.70 13.69
CA ARG A 831 -11.47 10.03 14.71
C ARG A 831 -11.32 8.95 15.79
N GLY A 832 -12.15 7.92 15.76
CA GLY A 832 -12.19 6.83 16.74
C GLY A 832 -13.63 6.34 16.90
N GLN A 833 -13.84 5.03 17.02
CA GLN A 833 -15.18 4.47 17.15
C GLN A 833 -15.83 5.05 18.40
N ASP A 834 -17.03 5.65 18.31
CA ASP A 834 -17.76 6.27 19.42
C ASP A 834 -17.01 7.37 20.21
N GLU A 835 -15.89 7.88 19.71
CA GLU A 835 -15.10 8.94 20.35
C GLU A 835 -15.53 10.34 19.87
N TRP A 836 -16.73 10.75 20.29
CA TRP A 836 -17.35 12.00 19.85
C TRP A 836 -16.88 13.25 20.59
N SER A 837 -16.10 13.11 21.67
CA SER A 837 -15.44 14.23 22.35
C SER A 837 -13.98 14.41 21.92
N ASP A 838 -13.50 13.63 20.93
CA ASP A 838 -12.23 13.85 20.23
C ASP A 838 -12.43 14.83 19.06
N TRP A 839 -11.83 16.01 19.18
CA TRP A 839 -11.92 17.09 18.21
C TRP A 839 -10.60 17.27 17.45
N GLY A 840 -10.68 17.40 16.13
CA GLY A 840 -9.56 17.63 15.23
C GLY A 840 -9.85 18.67 14.17
N TRP A 841 -8.96 18.78 13.18
CA TRP A 841 -9.10 19.71 12.05
C TRP A 841 -9.44 18.97 10.77
N SER A 842 -10.39 19.51 10.01
CA SER A 842 -10.62 19.08 8.62
C SER A 842 -9.39 19.42 7.76
N ASN A 843 -9.39 18.95 6.51
CA ASN A 843 -8.46 19.49 5.53
C ASN A 843 -8.64 21.02 5.41
N SER A 844 -7.54 21.71 5.11
CA SER A 844 -7.54 23.15 4.85
C SER A 844 -7.64 23.42 3.35
N MET A 845 -8.36 24.48 2.98
CA MET A 845 -8.53 24.90 1.59
C MET A 845 -8.19 26.38 1.42
N LYS A 846 -7.52 26.72 0.32
CA LYS A 846 -7.29 28.10 -0.07
C LYS A 846 -8.49 28.63 -0.84
N ILE A 847 -9.12 29.69 -0.33
CA ILE A 847 -10.30 30.35 -0.91
C ILE A 847 -10.03 31.84 -1.12
N ASN A 848 -10.78 32.47 -2.04
CA ASN A 848 -10.72 33.92 -2.24
C ASN A 848 -11.92 34.61 -1.57
N LEU A 849 -11.65 35.61 -0.74
CA LEU A 849 -12.68 36.42 -0.09
C LEU A 849 -12.60 37.87 -0.56
N HIS A 850 -13.75 38.53 -0.66
CA HIS A 850 -13.87 39.95 -0.95
C HIS A 850 -13.95 40.76 0.34
N LYS A 851 -13.38 41.97 0.35
CA LYS A 851 -13.58 42.92 1.46
C LYS A 851 -15.07 43.11 1.75
N GLY A 852 -15.44 43.05 3.02
CA GLY A 852 -16.82 43.11 3.48
C GLY A 852 -17.43 41.72 3.62
N ASN A 853 -18.73 41.62 3.37
CA ASN A 853 -19.49 40.38 3.56
C ASN A 853 -19.22 39.38 2.44
N ASN A 854 -18.97 38.14 2.83
CA ASN A 854 -18.95 36.97 1.98
C ASN A 854 -19.86 35.93 2.60
N ASN A 855 -20.23 34.95 1.79
CA ASN A 855 -21.07 33.85 2.19
C ASN A 855 -20.36 32.53 2.00
N ILE A 856 -20.29 31.73 3.06
CA ILE A 856 -19.65 30.42 3.07
C ILE A 856 -20.73 29.36 3.26
N LYS A 857 -20.81 28.39 2.34
CA LYS A 857 -21.75 27.28 2.45
C LYS A 857 -21.03 25.94 2.47
N LEU A 858 -21.38 25.09 3.42
CA LEU A 858 -21.10 23.66 3.38
C LEU A 858 -22.39 22.92 3.03
N VAL A 859 -22.36 22.10 1.98
CA VAL A 859 -23.54 21.41 1.45
C VAL A 859 -23.27 19.91 1.32
N LEU A 860 -24.21 19.08 1.79
CA LEU A 860 -24.24 17.64 1.53
C LEU A 860 -24.90 17.37 0.17
N GLU A 861 -24.07 17.40 -0.87
CA GLU A 861 -24.46 17.13 -2.26
C GLU A 861 -24.59 15.62 -2.52
N GLU A 862 -25.20 15.25 -3.65
CA GLU A 862 -25.37 13.84 -4.02
C GLU A 862 -24.01 13.11 -4.16
N TRP A 863 -23.03 13.77 -4.80
CA TRP A 863 -21.67 13.26 -5.01
C TRP A 863 -20.83 13.27 -3.73
N ASN A 864 -21.35 13.77 -2.60
CA ASN A 864 -20.66 13.68 -1.31
C ASN A 864 -21.03 12.40 -0.53
N THR A 865 -21.82 11.50 -1.13
CA THR A 865 -22.12 10.23 -0.46
C THR A 865 -20.89 9.33 -0.46
N ASN A 866 -20.41 8.98 0.74
CA ASN A 866 -19.36 8.00 0.94
C ASN A 866 -19.83 6.56 0.63
N MET A 867 -18.93 5.59 0.83
CA MET A 867 -19.18 4.20 0.43
C MET A 867 -20.09 3.43 1.40
N ASP A 868 -20.22 3.89 2.65
CA ASP A 868 -21.23 3.38 3.57
C ASP A 868 -22.65 3.69 3.06
N GLY A 869 -22.90 4.93 2.65
CA GLY A 869 -24.13 5.35 2.00
C GLY A 869 -25.32 5.61 2.93
N GLU A 870 -25.23 5.26 4.21
CA GLU A 870 -26.24 5.55 5.24
C GLU A 870 -25.71 6.54 6.29
N ILE A 871 -24.43 6.42 6.64
CA ILE A 871 -23.72 7.22 7.63
C ILE A 871 -22.84 8.24 6.92
N ASN A 872 -23.06 9.51 7.21
CA ASN A 872 -22.25 10.63 6.71
C ASN A 872 -22.31 11.79 7.72
N THR A 873 -22.15 11.43 9.00
CA THR A 873 -22.38 12.32 10.14
C THR A 873 -21.05 12.89 10.63
N ALA A 874 -21.04 14.18 10.94
CA ALA A 874 -19.96 14.83 11.68
C ALA A 874 -20.53 15.89 12.62
N MET A 875 -19.81 16.13 13.71
CA MET A 875 -20.04 17.28 14.60
C MET A 875 -19.06 18.38 14.23
N LEU A 876 -19.54 19.62 14.08
CA LEU A 876 -18.73 20.77 13.73
C LEU A 876 -18.83 21.82 14.84
N ASP A 877 -17.67 22.25 15.33
CA ASP A 877 -17.52 23.20 16.45
C ASP A 877 -17.49 24.62 15.89
N TYR A 878 -16.36 25.00 15.29
CA TYR A 878 -16.19 26.30 14.64
C TYR A 878 -15.49 26.18 13.28
N VAL A 879 -15.62 27.25 12.50
CA VAL A 879 -14.83 27.47 11.28
C VAL A 879 -13.75 28.51 11.55
N ARG A 880 -12.55 28.27 11.02
CA ARG A 880 -11.43 29.19 11.11
C ARG A 880 -11.02 29.67 9.72
N PHE A 881 -10.75 30.96 9.62
CA PHE A 881 -10.17 31.62 8.46
C PHE A 881 -8.81 32.19 8.83
N ILE A 882 -7.78 31.89 8.03
CA ILE A 882 -6.43 32.46 8.22
C ILE A 882 -6.08 33.23 6.96
N LYS A 883 -5.80 34.53 7.09
CA LYS A 883 -5.35 35.34 5.96
C LYS A 883 -4.01 34.82 5.43
N PHE A 884 -3.99 34.44 4.16
CA PHE A 884 -2.83 33.80 3.53
C PHE A 884 -1.85 34.84 2.97
N ASP A 885 -2.35 35.85 2.25
CA ASP A 885 -1.58 36.91 1.60
C ASP A 885 -2.05 38.34 1.91
#